data_AF-A0A5B7ZND2-F1
#
_entry.id   AF-A0A5B7ZND2-F1
#
_cell.length_a   1.000
_cell.length_b   1.000
_cell.length_c   1.000
_cell.angle_alpha   90.00
_cell.angle_beta   90.00
_cell.angle_gamma   90.00
#
_symmetry.space_group_name_H-M   'P 1'
#
loop_
_entity.id
_entity.type
_entity.pdbx_description
1 polymer ?
#
loop_
_entity_poly.entity_id
_entity_poly.type
_entity_poly.pdbx_seq_one_letter_code
_entity_poly.pdbx_strand_id
1 'polypeptide(L)'
;MPNARKSSASWRTPAMTDAIAMLVPVMATVLLHFLWQGVLVGVLAWMLLSLLPAARPQARYAVACGALLACVLLPLLTFAKLSFAGDAEAAGVTAALADGSAIVGPTMDAAVLSTLSSPGNPLLQWIVTLWAAGAGALALRMACGLWWVRRLRTRPPCGNAQRWEICVDRLAYRFGIRRHVAVRLIEDGDSPLSVGWWKPIVLLPAAIAARMPEPLLEALIAHELAHIRRHDYLVNLLQGVVEALLFYHPVVWWLSHRIRVERELVADDLAAAQLGDPRRLALALSELDRLAITRSPIPHTALAQAAHGGQLMSRIRQLLRPEHRIVGGTLLLPAIGIVALGIAFQAYAKLGSTHPLHVASSTDAPPPPPPPPPSTPRTPPPAPPAPPAPPSEPLPPPPPPPPPLRNKVSMHYGSSRDGYALVRKGQDNYTMSGDTDDIRDINAAKHRIDGDFIWFRRDGKAWVVRDAGVLARANQAWDATRPHEAKMQALEARMEPHQQKMEVLGKRMESMHAGFEQTPQSREAERAMQALAERQRDLAERQRALAMQYVRASDAERERLDRQSQQLDAQQEAMSAQMERHSAVLEQQHQRMQGESAKMEAVAREMEAASKPMEAIGKEMETIGKQIEREARIADRQVRSLIDEAVQQGLAQPAPVQR
;
A
#
# COMPACT_ATOMS: atom_id res chain seq x y z
N MET A 1 31.52 -8.69 -65.39
CA MET A 1 31.55 -9.97 -64.63
C MET A 1 32.78 -9.98 -63.73
N PRO A 2 32.71 -10.44 -62.47
CA PRO A 2 31.63 -10.30 -61.50
C PRO A 2 32.08 -9.58 -60.20
N ASN A 3 31.08 -9.08 -59.50
CA ASN A 3 31.11 -8.32 -58.26
C ASN A 3 31.20 -9.30 -57.07
N ALA A 4 32.33 -9.38 -56.37
CA ALA A 4 32.49 -10.24 -55.20
C ALA A 4 31.83 -9.59 -53.98
N ARG A 5 30.56 -9.95 -53.71
CA ARG A 5 29.87 -9.63 -52.46
C ARG A 5 30.64 -10.23 -51.28
N LYS A 6 31.11 -9.37 -50.38
CA LYS A 6 31.55 -9.74 -49.04
C LYS A 6 30.36 -10.36 -48.30
N SER A 7 30.42 -11.66 -48.07
CA SER A 7 29.58 -12.38 -47.10
C SER A 7 29.92 -11.88 -45.70
N SER A 8 29.01 -11.13 -45.09
CA SER A 8 29.08 -10.78 -43.68
C SER A 8 28.76 -12.02 -42.85
N ALA A 9 29.78 -12.54 -42.16
CA ALA A 9 29.68 -13.59 -41.18
C ALA A 9 28.60 -13.29 -40.12
N SER A 10 27.55 -14.10 -40.09
CA SER A 10 26.52 -14.10 -39.05
C SER A 10 26.98 -14.99 -37.88
N TRP A 11 27.62 -14.40 -36.87
CA TRP A 11 28.04 -15.08 -35.65
C TRP A 11 26.89 -15.31 -34.64
N ARG A 12 25.66 -15.58 -35.11
CA ARG A 12 24.58 -16.02 -34.21
C ARG A 12 24.67 -17.55 -34.09
N THR A 13 25.34 -18.00 -33.04
CA THR A 13 25.56 -19.41 -32.73
C THR A 13 24.22 -20.17 -32.61
N PRO A 14 23.96 -21.22 -33.42
CA PRO A 14 22.72 -22.00 -33.37
C PRO A 14 22.44 -22.62 -32.00
N ALA A 15 23.50 -22.95 -31.24
CA ALA A 15 23.40 -23.49 -29.88
C ALA A 15 22.64 -22.58 -28.88
N MET A 16 22.70 -21.26 -29.05
CA MET A 16 22.04 -20.34 -28.11
C MET A 16 20.54 -20.24 -28.37
N THR A 17 20.13 -20.32 -29.64
CA THR A 17 18.71 -20.40 -30.04
C THR A 17 18.08 -21.72 -29.59
N ASP A 18 18.81 -22.83 -29.67
CA ASP A 18 18.32 -24.14 -29.23
C ASP A 18 18.15 -24.21 -27.71
N ALA A 19 19.09 -23.66 -26.95
CA ALA A 19 19.00 -23.58 -25.49
C ALA A 19 17.81 -22.70 -25.02
N ILE A 20 17.57 -21.57 -25.69
CA ILE A 20 16.42 -20.70 -25.38
C ILE A 20 15.11 -21.42 -25.70
N ALA A 21 15.04 -22.14 -26.83
CA ALA A 21 13.85 -22.88 -27.23
C ALA A 21 13.48 -23.99 -26.23
N MET A 22 14.47 -24.62 -25.57
CA MET A 22 14.24 -25.62 -24.52
C MET A 22 13.83 -25.00 -23.17
N LEU A 23 14.31 -23.79 -22.85
CA LEU A 23 14.08 -23.17 -21.54
C LEU A 23 12.72 -22.48 -21.42
N VAL A 24 12.20 -21.95 -22.53
CA VAL A 24 10.89 -21.26 -22.57
C VAL A 24 9.74 -22.16 -22.05
N PRO A 25 9.53 -23.40 -22.54
CA PRO A 25 8.42 -24.23 -22.06
C PRO A 25 8.57 -24.62 -20.58
N VAL A 26 9.80 -24.89 -20.11
CA VAL A 26 10.07 -25.16 -18.69
C VAL A 26 9.70 -23.95 -17.83
N MET A 27 10.16 -22.75 -18.22
CA MET A 27 9.89 -21.52 -17.48
C MET A 27 8.39 -21.20 -17.45
N ALA A 28 7.70 -21.28 -18.58
CA ALA A 28 6.25 -21.07 -18.66
C ALA A 28 5.48 -22.05 -17.74
N THR A 29 5.89 -23.32 -17.72
CA THR A 29 5.28 -24.34 -16.87
C THR A 29 5.51 -24.08 -15.38
N VAL A 30 6.70 -23.62 -14.99
CA VAL A 30 7.02 -23.22 -13.60
C VAL A 30 6.16 -22.04 -13.17
N LEU A 31 6.03 -21.01 -14.02
CA LEU A 31 5.22 -19.83 -13.72
C LEU A 31 3.74 -20.17 -13.50
N LEU A 32 3.20 -21.07 -14.35
CA LEU A 32 1.81 -21.55 -14.25
C LEU A 32 1.60 -22.45 -13.02
N HIS A 33 2.51 -23.39 -12.74
CA HIS A 33 2.44 -24.22 -11.54
C HIS A 33 2.48 -23.39 -10.26
N PHE A 34 3.24 -22.29 -10.26
CA PHE A 34 3.33 -21.44 -9.09
C PHE A 34 2.01 -20.77 -8.72
N LEU A 35 1.05 -20.62 -9.65
CA LEU A 35 -0.25 -19.99 -9.36
C LEU A 35 -0.99 -20.71 -8.22
N TRP A 36 -1.12 -22.03 -8.29
CA TRP A 36 -1.82 -22.78 -7.23
C TRP A 36 -0.92 -22.99 -6.00
N GLN A 37 0.39 -23.17 -6.19
CA GLN A 37 1.35 -23.33 -5.09
C GLN A 37 1.39 -22.08 -4.21
N GLY A 38 1.43 -20.90 -4.82
CA GLY A 38 1.44 -19.62 -4.11
C GLY A 38 0.15 -19.36 -3.35
N VAL A 39 -1.01 -19.75 -3.91
CA VAL A 39 -2.30 -19.71 -3.18
C VAL A 39 -2.26 -20.62 -1.96
N LEU A 40 -1.78 -21.86 -2.09
CA LEU A 40 -1.68 -22.79 -0.97
C LEU A 40 -0.77 -22.25 0.15
N VAL A 41 0.41 -21.72 -0.20
CA VAL A 41 1.31 -21.06 0.75
C VAL A 41 0.62 -19.87 1.43
N GLY A 42 -0.14 -19.07 0.68
CA GLY A 42 -0.90 -17.94 1.20
C GLY A 42 -1.95 -18.34 2.22
N VAL A 43 -2.75 -19.37 1.92
CA VAL A 43 -3.78 -19.89 2.84
C VAL A 43 -3.15 -20.44 4.12
N LEU A 44 -2.07 -21.21 4.01
CA LEU A 44 -1.35 -21.75 5.17
C LEU A 44 -0.75 -20.63 6.03
N ALA A 45 -0.11 -19.64 5.42
CA ALA A 45 0.45 -18.49 6.12
C ALA A 45 -0.64 -17.67 6.81
N TRP A 46 -1.77 -17.44 6.13
CA TRP A 46 -2.92 -16.75 6.70
C TRP A 46 -3.51 -17.49 7.90
N MET A 47 -3.66 -18.82 7.80
CA MET A 47 -4.14 -19.67 8.89
C MET A 47 -3.19 -19.59 10.10
N LEU A 48 -1.88 -19.76 9.89
CA LEU A 48 -0.86 -19.67 10.95
C LEU A 48 -0.85 -18.30 11.63
N LEU A 49 -0.91 -17.20 10.85
CA LEU A 49 -0.94 -15.85 11.40
C LEU A 49 -2.25 -15.55 12.16
N SER A 50 -3.35 -16.18 11.76
CA SER A 50 -4.65 -16.06 12.44
C SER A 50 -4.72 -16.85 13.75
N LEU A 51 -3.93 -17.93 13.86
CA LEU A 51 -3.76 -18.73 15.08
C LEU A 51 -2.79 -18.09 16.09
N LEU A 52 -1.99 -17.12 15.65
CA LEU A 52 -0.98 -16.44 16.44
C LEU A 52 -1.29 -14.95 16.72
N PRO A 53 -2.54 -14.55 17.05
CA PRO A 53 -2.86 -13.13 17.18
C PRO A 53 -2.26 -12.51 18.44
N ALA A 54 -2.07 -13.31 19.50
CA ALA A 54 -1.42 -12.93 20.75
C ALA A 54 0.11 -13.17 20.76
N ALA A 55 0.66 -13.72 19.68
CA ALA A 55 2.11 -13.96 19.58
C ALA A 55 2.86 -12.64 19.40
N ARG A 56 4.11 -12.61 19.87
CA ARG A 56 4.97 -11.43 19.70
C ARG A 56 5.18 -11.12 18.21
N PRO A 57 5.34 -9.84 17.82
CA PRO A 57 5.55 -9.45 16.42
C PRO A 57 6.69 -10.20 15.71
N GLN A 58 7.73 -10.60 16.46
CA GLN A 58 8.86 -11.38 15.91
C GLN A 58 8.42 -12.75 15.37
N ALA A 59 7.48 -13.42 16.03
CA ALA A 59 6.98 -14.72 15.59
C ALA A 59 6.16 -14.60 14.30
N ARG A 60 5.28 -13.59 14.23
CA ARG A 60 4.47 -13.28 13.04
C ARG A 60 5.35 -12.90 11.85
N TYR A 61 6.38 -12.08 12.10
CA TYR A 61 7.40 -11.75 11.12
C TYR A 61 8.11 -13.01 10.60
N ALA A 62 8.55 -13.92 11.49
CA ALA A 62 9.22 -15.17 11.10
C ALA A 62 8.33 -16.08 10.23
N VAL A 63 7.04 -16.23 10.59
CA VAL A 63 6.06 -16.98 9.78
C VAL A 63 5.92 -16.39 8.38
N ALA A 64 5.78 -15.06 8.29
CA ALA A 64 5.64 -14.39 7.00
C ALA A 64 6.91 -14.50 6.15
N CYS A 65 8.10 -14.39 6.75
CA CYS A 65 9.38 -14.62 6.06
C CYS A 65 9.53 -16.08 5.58
N GLY A 66 9.13 -17.05 6.41
CA GLY A 66 9.14 -18.47 6.02
C GLY A 66 8.20 -18.76 4.85
N ALA A 67 7.01 -18.16 4.84
CA ALA A 67 6.09 -18.26 3.72
C ALA A 67 6.65 -17.63 2.44
N LEU A 68 7.27 -16.45 2.54
CA LEU A 68 7.92 -15.82 1.38
C LEU A 68 9.10 -16.65 0.85
N LEU A 69 9.87 -17.27 1.75
CA LEU A 69 10.95 -18.20 1.36
C LEU A 69 10.38 -19.43 0.63
N ALA A 70 9.26 -19.99 1.09
CA ALA A 70 8.57 -21.08 0.41
C ALA A 70 8.11 -20.66 -1.00
N CYS A 71 7.64 -19.42 -1.18
CA CYS A 71 7.30 -18.88 -2.50
C CYS A 71 8.49 -18.82 -3.47
N VAL A 72 9.73 -18.77 -2.97
CA VAL A 72 10.94 -18.82 -3.80
C VAL A 72 11.40 -20.25 -4.04
N LEU A 73 11.38 -21.08 -3.00
CA LEU A 73 11.89 -22.46 -3.07
C LEU A 73 11.01 -23.37 -3.94
N LEU A 74 9.68 -23.23 -3.87
CA LEU A 74 8.75 -24.08 -4.64
C LEU A 74 8.95 -23.98 -6.17
N PRO A 75 8.96 -22.78 -6.79
CA PRO A 75 9.19 -22.69 -8.24
C PRO A 75 10.61 -23.13 -8.62
N LEU A 76 11.63 -22.91 -7.78
CA LEU A 76 12.98 -23.44 -8.01
C LEU A 76 13.04 -24.97 -8.00
N LEU A 77 12.31 -25.60 -7.06
CA LEU A 77 12.19 -27.05 -7.00
C LEU A 77 11.42 -27.60 -8.21
N THR A 78 10.35 -26.94 -8.65
CA THR A 78 9.62 -27.31 -9.87
C THR A 78 10.51 -27.16 -11.11
N PHE A 79 11.28 -26.07 -11.21
CA PHE A 79 12.25 -25.86 -12.29
C PHE A 79 13.32 -26.94 -12.32
N ALA A 80 13.92 -27.27 -11.17
CA ALA A 80 14.92 -28.32 -11.07
C ALA A 80 14.33 -29.68 -11.46
N LYS A 81 13.13 -30.02 -10.97
CA LYS A 81 12.45 -31.26 -11.36
C LYS A 81 12.22 -31.34 -12.86
N LEU A 82 11.70 -30.29 -13.49
CA LEU A 82 11.43 -30.29 -14.93
C LEU A 82 12.71 -30.30 -15.78
N SER A 83 13.76 -29.63 -15.31
CA SER A 83 15.03 -29.56 -16.03
C SER A 83 15.84 -30.85 -15.96
N PHE A 84 15.78 -31.58 -14.83
CA PHE A 84 16.53 -32.82 -14.63
C PHE A 84 15.71 -34.10 -14.86
N ALA A 85 14.37 -34.04 -14.83
CA ALA A 85 13.52 -35.19 -15.14
C ALA A 85 13.49 -35.51 -16.64
N GLY A 86 13.62 -34.50 -17.52
CA GLY A 86 13.67 -34.71 -18.97
C GLY A 86 14.82 -35.63 -19.41
N ASP A 87 15.98 -35.54 -18.74
CA ASP A 87 17.14 -36.40 -19.01
C ASP A 87 16.91 -37.84 -18.52
N ALA A 88 16.22 -38.01 -17.40
CA ALA A 88 15.92 -39.32 -16.81
C ALA A 88 14.81 -40.06 -17.55
N GLU A 89 13.75 -39.36 -17.99
CA GLU A 89 12.69 -39.95 -18.83
C GLU A 89 13.19 -40.24 -20.24
N ALA A 90 14.03 -39.38 -20.84
CA ALA A 90 14.64 -39.67 -22.13
C ALA A 90 15.55 -40.92 -22.07
N ALA A 91 16.30 -41.10 -20.98
CA ALA A 91 17.08 -42.31 -20.72
C ALA A 91 16.19 -43.54 -20.47
N GLY A 92 15.07 -43.39 -19.76
CA GLY A 92 14.12 -44.46 -19.50
C GLY A 92 13.31 -44.90 -20.74
N VAL A 93 12.91 -43.97 -21.60
CA VAL A 93 12.20 -44.26 -22.85
C VAL A 93 13.14 -44.88 -23.89
N THR A 94 14.39 -44.43 -23.98
CA THR A 94 15.39 -45.08 -24.85
C THR A 94 15.72 -46.49 -24.36
N ALA A 95 15.78 -46.73 -23.04
CA ALA A 95 15.90 -48.07 -22.48
C ALA A 95 14.66 -48.96 -22.74
N ALA A 96 13.45 -48.42 -22.56
CA ALA A 96 12.20 -49.16 -22.79
C ALA A 96 11.92 -49.46 -24.28
N LEU A 97 12.36 -48.58 -25.18
CA LEU A 97 12.34 -48.80 -26.63
C LEU A 97 13.40 -49.82 -27.07
N ALA A 98 14.56 -49.85 -26.41
CA ALA A 98 15.59 -50.87 -26.64
C ALA A 98 15.14 -52.26 -26.19
N ASP A 99 14.34 -52.35 -25.12
CA ASP A 99 13.75 -53.61 -24.61
C ASP A 99 12.44 -54.02 -25.30
N GLY A 100 11.99 -53.30 -26.34
CA GLY A 100 10.85 -53.67 -27.18
C GLY A 100 9.49 -53.82 -26.47
N SER A 101 9.39 -53.39 -25.20
CA SER A 101 8.27 -53.72 -24.30
C SER A 101 7.23 -52.60 -24.16
N ALA A 102 7.32 -51.52 -24.93
CA ALA A 102 6.46 -50.35 -24.77
C ALA A 102 5.53 -50.10 -25.98
N ILE A 103 4.30 -50.65 -25.94
CA ILE A 103 3.18 -50.05 -26.67
C ILE A 103 2.51 -49.06 -25.72
N VAL A 104 3.02 -47.82 -25.70
CA VAL A 104 2.37 -46.73 -24.99
C VAL A 104 1.51 -45.97 -26.00
N GLY A 105 0.21 -46.25 -26.02
CA GLY A 105 -0.74 -45.34 -26.68
C GLY A 105 -0.74 -44.00 -25.93
N PRO A 106 -0.65 -42.85 -26.60
CA PRO A 106 -0.71 -41.58 -25.91
C PRO A 106 -2.10 -41.43 -25.31
N THR A 107 -2.20 -41.37 -23.98
CA THR A 107 -3.43 -40.93 -23.32
C THR A 107 -3.75 -39.51 -23.82
N MET A 108 -5.04 -39.15 -23.98
CA MET A 108 -5.41 -37.80 -24.43
C MET A 108 -4.80 -36.71 -23.53
N ASP A 109 -4.60 -37.00 -22.24
CA ASP A 109 -3.91 -36.11 -21.30
C ASP A 109 -2.43 -35.89 -21.68
N ALA A 110 -1.71 -36.94 -22.10
CA ALA A 110 -0.32 -36.82 -22.56
C ALA A 110 -0.22 -36.09 -23.91
N ALA A 111 -1.21 -36.25 -24.79
CA ALA A 111 -1.26 -35.56 -26.08
C ALA A 111 -1.60 -34.06 -25.94
N VAL A 112 -2.48 -33.70 -25.00
CA VAL A 112 -2.77 -32.29 -24.70
C VAL A 112 -1.61 -31.63 -23.96
N LEU A 113 -0.97 -32.32 -22.99
CA LEU A 113 0.24 -31.81 -22.33
C LEU A 113 1.41 -31.66 -23.31
N SER A 114 1.59 -32.59 -24.25
CA SER A 114 2.68 -32.52 -25.24
C SER A 114 2.42 -31.44 -26.30
N THR A 115 1.16 -31.21 -26.69
CA THR A 115 0.78 -30.11 -27.58
C THR A 115 0.94 -28.75 -26.89
N LEU A 116 0.57 -28.65 -25.61
CA LEU A 116 0.75 -27.43 -24.81
C LEU A 116 2.24 -27.14 -24.55
N SER A 117 3.07 -28.18 -24.38
CA SER A 117 4.51 -28.08 -24.08
C SER A 117 5.40 -28.06 -25.33
N SER A 118 4.81 -28.07 -26.53
CA SER A 118 5.55 -28.01 -27.79
C SER A 118 6.36 -26.70 -27.87
N PRO A 119 7.67 -26.74 -28.20
CA PRO A 119 8.52 -25.55 -28.32
C PRO A 119 7.99 -24.46 -29.29
N GLY A 120 7.03 -24.83 -30.14
CA GLY A 120 6.34 -23.94 -31.09
C GLY A 120 5.06 -23.27 -30.59
N ASN A 121 4.63 -23.48 -29.33
CA ASN A 121 3.39 -22.88 -28.83
C ASN A 121 3.57 -21.35 -28.58
N PRO A 122 2.91 -20.47 -29.37
CA PRO A 122 3.09 -19.02 -29.25
C PRO A 122 2.61 -18.49 -27.90
N LEU A 123 1.67 -19.16 -27.23
CA LEU A 123 1.15 -18.73 -25.93
C LEU A 123 2.21 -18.82 -24.83
N LEU A 124 2.99 -19.91 -24.78
CA LEU A 124 4.07 -20.07 -23.79
C LEU A 124 5.16 -19.00 -23.97
N GLN A 125 5.48 -18.69 -25.24
CA GLN A 125 6.43 -17.63 -25.58
C GLN A 125 5.93 -16.26 -25.13
N TRP A 126 4.64 -15.95 -25.34
CA TRP A 126 4.03 -14.71 -24.83
C TRP A 126 4.01 -14.64 -23.30
N ILE A 127 3.73 -15.74 -22.60
CA ILE A 127 3.77 -15.77 -21.12
C ILE A 127 5.17 -15.42 -20.61
N VAL A 128 6.22 -16.08 -21.14
CA VAL A 128 7.60 -15.85 -20.68
C VAL A 128 8.10 -14.46 -21.07
N THR A 129 7.76 -13.97 -22.27
CA THR A 129 8.16 -12.63 -22.71
C THR A 129 7.48 -11.52 -21.91
N LEU A 130 6.18 -11.62 -21.65
CA LEU A 130 5.46 -10.67 -20.80
C LEU A 130 5.98 -10.70 -19.35
N TRP A 131 6.21 -11.90 -18.83
CA TRP A 131 6.83 -12.07 -17.51
C TRP A 131 8.23 -11.43 -17.45
N ALA A 132 9.09 -11.71 -18.42
CA ALA A 132 10.45 -11.17 -18.48
C ALA A 132 10.46 -9.64 -18.63
N ALA A 133 9.53 -9.08 -19.42
CA ALA A 133 9.36 -7.64 -19.55
C ALA A 133 8.92 -7.00 -18.23
N GLY A 134 7.94 -7.58 -17.53
CA GLY A 134 7.48 -7.10 -16.23
C GLY A 134 8.56 -7.20 -15.15
N ALA A 135 9.21 -8.37 -15.03
CA ALA A 135 10.31 -8.58 -14.09
C ALA A 135 11.49 -7.65 -14.38
N GLY A 136 11.82 -7.43 -15.66
CA GLY A 136 12.86 -6.50 -16.10
C GLY A 136 12.54 -5.05 -15.74
N ALA A 137 11.29 -4.59 -15.91
CA ALA A 137 10.87 -3.25 -15.52
C ALA A 137 10.97 -3.03 -14.00
N LEU A 138 10.56 -4.02 -13.20
CA LEU A 138 10.66 -3.95 -11.73
C LEU A 138 12.11 -4.05 -11.24
N ALA A 139 12.93 -4.88 -11.88
CA ALA A 139 14.36 -4.95 -11.61
C ALA A 139 15.07 -3.64 -11.95
N LEU A 140 14.71 -2.99 -13.06
CA LEU A 140 15.23 -1.67 -13.43
C LEU A 140 14.82 -0.61 -12.40
N ARG A 141 13.55 -0.59 -11.98
CA ARG A 141 13.07 0.29 -10.90
C ARG A 141 13.88 0.06 -9.61
N MET A 142 14.14 -1.19 -9.23
CA MET A 142 14.95 -1.53 -8.07
C MET A 142 16.41 -1.08 -8.24
N ALA A 143 17.01 -1.27 -9.42
CA ALA A 143 18.36 -0.82 -9.73
C ALA A 143 18.49 0.71 -9.67
N CYS A 144 17.51 1.45 -10.19
CA CYS A 144 17.42 2.91 -10.04
C CYS A 144 17.34 3.32 -8.57
N GLY A 145 16.57 2.60 -7.75
CA GLY A 145 16.50 2.84 -6.30
C GLY A 145 17.85 2.59 -5.59
N LEU A 146 18.53 1.49 -5.91
CA LEU A 146 19.87 1.20 -5.39
C LEU A 146 20.90 2.24 -5.85
N TRP A 147 20.81 2.70 -7.09
CA TRP A 147 21.65 3.77 -7.62
C TRP A 147 21.39 5.10 -6.91
N TRP A 148 20.13 5.45 -6.66
CA TRP A 148 19.74 6.61 -5.87
C TRP A 148 20.34 6.56 -4.46
N VAL A 149 20.17 5.44 -3.75
CA VAL A 149 20.76 5.23 -2.41
C VAL A 149 22.29 5.32 -2.45
N ARG A 150 22.93 4.73 -3.46
CA ARG A 150 24.38 4.85 -3.65
C ARG A 150 24.79 6.31 -3.86
N ARG A 151 24.05 7.06 -4.66
CA ARG A 151 24.28 8.50 -4.91
C ARG A 151 24.18 9.31 -3.62
N LEU A 152 23.16 9.07 -2.79
CA LEU A 152 23.03 9.72 -1.47
C LEU A 152 24.24 9.43 -0.58
N ARG A 153 24.71 8.18 -0.56
CA ARG A 153 25.87 7.79 0.24
C ARG A 153 27.17 8.49 -0.18
N THR A 154 27.31 8.81 -1.47
CA THR A 154 28.50 9.47 -2.02
C THR A 154 28.46 10.99 -1.98
N ARG A 155 27.31 11.60 -1.64
CA ARG A 155 27.22 13.06 -1.51
C ARG A 155 28.08 13.54 -0.33
N PRO A 156 28.70 14.72 -0.44
CA PRO A 156 29.38 15.33 0.69
C PRO A 156 28.36 15.58 1.81
N PRO A 157 28.73 15.32 3.08
CA PRO A 157 27.84 15.58 4.21
C PRO A 157 27.58 17.08 4.35
N CYS A 158 26.34 17.45 4.69
CA CYS A 158 25.99 18.84 4.98
C CYS A 158 26.19 19.14 6.48
N GLY A 159 27.40 19.58 6.82
CA GLY A 159 27.75 20.00 8.19
C GLY A 159 28.34 18.88 9.07
N ASN A 160 28.58 19.23 10.34
CA ASN A 160 29.26 18.34 11.30
C ASN A 160 28.26 17.42 12.02
N ALA A 161 28.42 16.10 11.84
CA ALA A 161 27.59 15.07 12.48
C ALA A 161 28.15 14.56 13.82
N GLN A 162 29.29 15.08 14.29
CA GLN A 162 30.05 14.55 15.44
C GLN A 162 29.24 14.39 16.73
N ARG A 163 28.31 15.31 17.02
CA ARG A 163 27.39 15.17 18.17
C ARG A 163 26.53 13.91 18.08
N TRP A 164 26.07 13.60 16.86
CA TRP A 164 25.21 12.44 16.60
C TRP A 164 26.00 11.14 16.49
N GLU A 165 27.28 11.19 16.11
CA GLU A 165 28.19 10.04 16.15
C GLU A 165 28.31 9.50 17.58
N ILE A 166 28.52 10.35 18.58
CA ILE A 166 28.59 9.95 19.99
C ILE A 166 27.27 9.29 20.45
N CYS A 167 26.14 9.85 20.04
CA CYS A 167 24.81 9.29 20.35
C CYS A 167 24.63 7.90 19.71
N VAL A 168 25.00 7.76 18.43
CA VAL A 168 24.92 6.49 17.71
C VAL A 168 25.86 5.45 18.27
N ASP A 169 27.09 5.80 18.64
CA ASP A 169 28.04 4.85 19.25
C ASP A 169 27.52 4.34 20.59
N ARG A 170 26.99 5.24 21.44
CA ARG A 170 26.37 4.86 22.71
C ARG A 170 25.19 3.92 22.50
N LEU A 171 24.28 4.23 21.58
CA LEU A 171 23.13 3.37 21.31
C LEU A 171 23.55 2.06 20.64
N ALA A 172 24.45 2.09 19.66
CA ALA A 172 24.97 0.90 18.97
C ALA A 172 25.58 -0.09 19.94
N TYR A 173 26.31 0.39 20.96
CA TYR A 173 26.81 -0.42 22.06
C TYR A 173 25.67 -1.12 22.83
N ARG A 174 24.60 -0.40 23.18
CA ARG A 174 23.41 -0.97 23.87
C ARG A 174 22.68 -2.02 23.04
N PHE A 175 22.62 -1.83 21.73
CA PHE A 175 22.06 -2.81 20.78
C PHE A 175 22.99 -4.02 20.52
N GLY A 176 24.23 -4.01 21.06
CA GLY A 176 25.23 -5.06 20.84
C GLY A 176 25.79 -5.06 19.41
N ILE A 177 25.77 -3.92 18.73
CA ILE A 177 26.29 -3.77 17.37
C ILE A 177 27.81 -3.57 17.48
N ARG A 178 28.59 -4.61 17.11
CA ARG A 178 30.06 -4.59 17.19
C ARG A 178 30.74 -3.75 16.09
N ARG A 179 30.01 -3.43 15.04
CA ARG A 179 30.50 -2.67 13.88
C ARG A 179 30.24 -1.18 14.07
N HIS A 180 31.18 -0.35 13.62
CA HIS A 180 30.99 1.10 13.60
C HIS A 180 29.82 1.47 12.67
N VAL A 181 28.87 2.26 13.19
CA VAL A 181 27.73 2.79 12.45
C VAL A 181 27.99 4.27 12.22
N ALA A 182 28.24 4.67 10.98
CA ALA A 182 28.49 6.08 10.69
C ALA A 182 27.18 6.87 10.61
N VAL A 183 27.21 8.15 10.97
CA VAL A 183 26.09 9.08 10.79
C VAL A 183 26.45 10.10 9.72
N ARG A 184 25.49 10.43 8.84
CA ARG A 184 25.68 11.50 7.86
C ARG A 184 24.47 12.40 7.81
N LEU A 185 24.72 13.71 7.87
CA LEU A 185 23.70 14.71 7.62
C LEU A 185 23.49 14.86 6.11
N ILE A 186 22.22 14.83 5.69
CA ILE A 186 21.79 15.04 4.31
C ILE A 186 20.80 16.20 4.21
N GLU A 187 20.83 16.95 3.11
CA GLU A 187 19.92 18.10 2.89
C GLU A 187 18.49 17.63 2.56
N ASP A 188 18.40 16.60 1.71
CA ASP A 188 17.15 16.08 1.16
C ASP A 188 16.68 14.83 1.93
N GLY A 189 15.42 14.80 2.37
CA GLY A 189 14.78 13.62 2.96
C GLY A 189 13.73 13.96 4.02
N ASP A 190 12.70 13.11 4.09
CA ASP A 190 11.55 13.28 4.99
C ASP A 190 11.63 12.40 6.25
N SER A 191 12.57 11.45 6.30
CA SER A 191 12.79 10.55 7.44
C SER A 191 14.26 10.17 7.55
N PRO A 192 14.77 9.88 8.76
CA PRO A 192 16.01 9.13 8.92
C PRO A 192 15.97 7.82 8.13
N LEU A 193 17.11 7.39 7.59
CA LEU A 193 17.22 6.18 6.80
C LEU A 193 18.53 5.44 7.12
N SER A 194 18.40 4.19 7.52
CA SER A 194 19.53 3.25 7.61
C SER A 194 19.88 2.63 6.26
N VAL A 195 21.16 2.71 5.89
CA VAL A 195 21.67 2.22 4.60
C VAL A 195 22.89 1.31 4.80
N GLY A 196 22.89 0.18 4.08
CA GLY A 196 24.06 -0.67 3.93
C GLY A 196 24.16 -1.77 4.98
N TRP A 197 24.59 -2.95 4.53
CA TRP A 197 24.70 -4.14 5.38
C TRP A 197 26.13 -4.40 5.88
N TRP A 198 27.18 -4.00 5.13
CA TRP A 198 28.58 -4.24 5.53
C TRP A 198 29.22 -3.05 6.24
N LYS A 199 28.89 -1.83 5.80
CA LYS A 199 29.25 -0.57 6.46
C LYS A 199 27.95 0.23 6.66
N PRO A 200 27.22 -0.01 7.77
CA PRO A 200 25.94 0.64 8.01
C PRO A 200 26.13 2.13 8.24
N ILE A 201 25.27 2.92 7.62
CA ILE A 201 25.25 4.38 7.74
C ILE A 201 23.82 4.80 8.06
N VAL A 202 23.64 5.62 9.09
CA VAL A 202 22.38 6.31 9.37
C VAL A 202 22.43 7.66 8.66
N LEU A 203 21.59 7.82 7.65
CA LEU A 203 21.39 9.09 6.95
C LEU A 203 20.33 9.89 7.72
N LEU A 204 20.69 11.08 8.15
CA LEU A 204 19.88 11.93 8.99
C LEU A 204 19.60 13.25 8.27
N PRO A 205 18.34 13.54 7.89
CA PRO A 205 18.01 14.82 7.28
C PRO A 205 18.34 15.98 8.23
N ALA A 206 19.12 16.96 7.76
CA ALA A 206 19.61 18.08 8.56
C ALA A 206 18.47 18.89 9.18
N ALA A 207 17.33 18.96 8.50
CA ALA A 207 16.16 19.65 9.02
C ALA A 207 15.46 18.95 10.18
N ILE A 208 15.45 17.61 10.20
CA ILE A 208 14.94 16.85 11.34
C ILE A 208 15.90 17.05 12.51
N ALA A 209 17.21 16.95 12.25
CA ALA A 209 18.24 17.20 13.25
C ALA A 209 18.18 18.63 13.84
N ALA A 210 17.76 19.62 13.06
CA ALA A 210 17.64 21.00 13.50
C ALA A 210 16.31 21.33 14.22
N ARG A 211 15.21 20.66 13.87
CA ARG A 211 13.86 20.98 14.37
C ARG A 211 13.38 20.07 15.50
N MET A 212 13.95 18.87 15.65
CA MET A 212 13.51 17.88 16.61
C MET A 212 14.31 17.98 17.93
N PRO A 213 13.65 17.92 19.11
CA PRO A 213 14.34 17.79 20.39
C PRO A 213 15.26 16.55 20.42
N GLU A 214 16.44 16.70 21.02
CA GLU A 214 17.46 15.65 21.08
C GLU A 214 16.95 14.30 21.64
N PRO A 215 16.14 14.24 22.72
CA PRO A 215 15.62 12.96 23.21
C PRO A 215 14.69 12.25 22.21
N LEU A 216 13.94 13.01 21.40
CA LEU A 216 13.06 12.43 20.37
C LEU A 216 13.90 11.95 19.17
N LEU A 217 14.93 12.70 18.81
CA LEU A 217 15.84 12.27 17.75
C LEU A 217 16.62 11.01 18.13
N GLU A 218 17.08 10.91 19.38
CA GLU A 218 17.70 9.69 19.94
C GLU A 218 16.76 8.49 19.81
N ALA A 219 15.45 8.69 20.01
CA ALA A 219 14.47 7.62 19.82
C ALA A 219 14.34 7.16 18.37
N LEU A 220 14.35 8.08 17.39
CA LEU A 220 14.37 7.72 15.97
C LEU A 220 15.67 7.03 15.56
N ILE A 221 16.81 7.48 16.10
CA ILE A 221 18.10 6.83 15.84
C ILE A 221 18.10 5.39 16.42
N ALA A 222 17.53 5.18 17.61
CA ALA A 222 17.38 3.84 18.18
C ALA A 222 16.50 2.93 17.30
N HIS A 223 15.44 3.47 16.68
CA HIS A 223 14.62 2.77 15.68
C HIS A 223 15.44 2.33 14.46
N GLU A 224 16.23 3.24 13.89
CA GLU A 224 17.11 2.91 12.75
C GLU A 224 18.21 1.90 13.12
N LEU A 225 18.74 1.97 14.34
CA LEU A 225 19.70 0.98 14.84
C LEU A 225 19.06 -0.40 15.02
N ALA A 226 17.78 -0.49 15.38
CA ALA A 226 17.05 -1.76 15.43
C ALA A 226 17.00 -2.42 14.03
N HIS A 227 16.75 -1.66 12.97
CA HIS A 227 16.82 -2.16 11.59
C HIS A 227 18.23 -2.65 11.21
N ILE A 228 19.27 -1.89 11.59
CA ILE A 228 20.67 -2.29 11.37
C ILE A 228 21.01 -3.57 12.13
N ARG A 229 20.56 -3.70 13.38
CA ARG A 229 20.81 -4.89 14.23
C ARG A 229 20.15 -6.14 13.67
N ARG A 230 19.00 -5.99 13.01
CA ARG A 230 18.23 -7.09 12.39
C ARG A 230 18.59 -7.37 10.94
N HIS A 231 19.45 -6.55 10.33
CA HIS A 231 19.81 -6.67 8.91
C HIS A 231 18.61 -6.53 7.97
N ASP A 232 17.65 -5.69 8.34
CA ASP A 232 16.39 -5.50 7.62
C ASP A 232 16.58 -5.04 6.17
N TYR A 233 17.72 -4.40 5.86
CA TYR A 233 18.15 -4.07 4.51
C TYR A 233 18.22 -5.30 3.59
N LEU A 234 18.76 -6.43 4.06
CA LEU A 234 18.89 -7.65 3.26
C LEU A 234 17.52 -8.26 2.97
N VAL A 235 16.64 -8.29 3.97
CA VAL A 235 15.27 -8.78 3.80
C VAL A 235 14.52 -7.89 2.81
N ASN A 236 14.66 -6.56 2.90
CA ASN A 236 14.04 -5.64 1.96
C ASN A 236 14.55 -5.82 0.52
N LEU A 237 15.85 -6.09 0.33
CA LEU A 237 16.42 -6.40 -0.98
C LEU A 237 15.86 -7.72 -1.53
N LEU A 238 15.81 -8.76 -0.70
CA LEU A 238 15.24 -10.05 -1.08
C LEU A 238 13.76 -9.91 -1.44
N GLN A 239 12.97 -9.18 -0.63
CA GLN A 239 11.57 -8.88 -0.94
C GLN A 239 11.43 -8.18 -2.30
N GLY A 240 12.27 -7.20 -2.61
CA GLY A 240 12.26 -6.53 -3.91
C GLY A 240 12.54 -7.48 -5.09
N VAL A 241 13.47 -8.43 -4.91
CA VAL A 241 13.75 -9.47 -5.92
C VAL A 241 12.53 -10.40 -6.07
N VAL A 242 11.94 -10.86 -4.97
CA VAL A 242 10.79 -11.76 -4.99
C VAL A 242 9.55 -11.06 -5.59
N GLU A 243 9.28 -9.81 -5.22
CA GLU A 243 8.22 -8.99 -5.80
C GLU A 243 8.45 -8.76 -7.30
N ALA A 244 9.70 -8.61 -7.76
CA ALA A 244 10.02 -8.46 -9.18
C ALA A 244 9.80 -9.76 -9.97
N LEU A 245 10.20 -10.92 -9.43
CA LEU A 245 10.06 -12.22 -10.10
C LEU A 245 8.63 -12.75 -10.08
N LEU A 246 7.89 -12.52 -8.98
CA LEU A 246 6.56 -13.06 -8.73
C LEU A 246 5.49 -11.94 -8.72
N PHE A 247 5.72 -10.85 -9.46
CA PHE A 247 4.89 -9.65 -9.46
C PHE A 247 3.42 -9.91 -9.84
N TYR A 248 3.15 -10.98 -10.59
CA TYR A 248 1.82 -11.37 -11.03
C TYR A 248 0.99 -12.02 -9.92
N HIS A 249 1.61 -12.40 -8.79
CA HIS A 249 0.95 -13.20 -7.75
C HIS A 249 0.50 -12.35 -6.55
N PRO A 250 -0.81 -12.22 -6.27
CA PRO A 250 -1.34 -11.34 -5.22
C PRO A 250 -0.89 -11.74 -3.79
N VAL A 251 -0.74 -13.04 -3.52
CA VAL A 251 -0.25 -13.52 -2.21
C VAL A 251 1.15 -13.01 -1.89
N VAL A 252 2.03 -12.86 -2.90
CA VAL A 252 3.40 -12.37 -2.68
C VAL A 252 3.38 -10.90 -2.25
N TRP A 253 2.50 -10.09 -2.85
CA TRP A 253 2.28 -8.70 -2.43
C TRP A 253 1.69 -8.62 -1.03
N TRP A 254 0.72 -9.48 -0.70
CA TRP A 254 0.14 -9.55 0.64
C TRP A 254 1.17 -9.96 1.70
N LEU A 255 1.95 -11.02 1.46
CA LEU A 255 3.03 -11.45 2.35
C LEU A 255 4.09 -10.35 2.52
N SER A 256 4.49 -9.70 1.42
CA SER A 256 5.50 -8.66 1.48
C SER A 256 5.01 -7.42 2.23
N HIS A 257 3.74 -7.05 2.08
CA HIS A 257 3.10 -6.02 2.87
C HIS A 257 3.04 -6.40 4.36
N ARG A 258 2.67 -7.65 4.67
CA ARG A 258 2.66 -8.16 6.05
C ARG A 258 4.04 -8.10 6.69
N ILE A 259 5.08 -8.56 6.00
CA ILE A 259 6.48 -8.48 6.47
C ILE A 259 6.87 -7.03 6.75
N ARG A 260 6.51 -6.08 5.87
CA ARG A 260 6.77 -4.65 6.10
C ARG A 260 6.12 -4.14 7.39
N VAL A 261 4.83 -4.44 7.61
CA VAL A 261 4.13 -4.02 8.84
C VAL A 261 4.75 -4.63 10.09
N GLU A 262 4.97 -5.94 10.11
CA GLU A 262 5.56 -6.62 11.29
C GLU A 262 7.00 -6.17 11.53
N ARG A 263 7.75 -5.83 10.47
CA ARG A 263 9.13 -5.33 10.58
C ARG A 263 9.19 -4.03 11.37
N GLU A 264 8.32 -3.07 11.07
CA GLU A 264 8.25 -1.80 11.78
C GLU A 264 7.87 -2.00 13.25
N LEU A 265 6.89 -2.87 13.54
CA LEU A 265 6.48 -3.19 14.91
C LEU A 265 7.63 -3.82 15.72
N VAL A 266 8.38 -4.76 15.12
CA VAL A 266 9.54 -5.36 15.78
C VAL A 266 10.64 -4.33 16.02
N ALA A 267 10.85 -3.38 15.10
CA ALA A 267 11.82 -2.32 15.28
C ALA A 267 11.40 -1.35 16.39
N ASP A 268 10.12 -0.97 16.45
CA ASP A 268 9.54 -0.15 17.51
C ASP A 268 9.72 -0.81 18.89
N ASP A 269 9.37 -2.09 19.02
CA ASP A 269 9.51 -2.86 20.26
C ASP A 269 10.98 -2.90 20.73
N LEU A 270 11.92 -3.14 19.82
CA LEU A 270 13.35 -3.19 20.14
C LEU A 270 13.89 -1.81 20.54
N ALA A 271 13.48 -0.75 19.85
CA ALA A 271 13.88 0.61 20.17
C ALA A 271 13.32 1.05 21.52
N ALA A 272 12.04 0.81 21.78
CA ALA A 272 11.41 1.11 23.07
C ALA A 272 12.04 0.32 24.23
N ALA A 273 12.33 -0.96 24.04
CA ALA A 273 13.00 -1.78 25.04
C ALA A 273 14.41 -1.25 25.37
N GLN A 274 15.15 -0.80 24.36
CA GLN A 274 16.48 -0.22 24.56
C GLN A 274 16.41 1.18 25.16
N LEU A 275 15.43 2.01 24.82
CA LEU A 275 15.31 3.35 25.41
C LEU A 275 14.76 3.30 26.84
N GLY A 276 13.98 2.28 27.19
CA GLY A 276 13.26 2.18 28.47
C GLY A 276 12.05 3.11 28.55
N ASP A 277 11.68 3.76 27.44
CA ASP A 277 10.64 4.79 27.38
C ASP A 277 9.87 4.70 26.05
N PRO A 278 8.81 3.85 25.99
CA PRO A 278 7.99 3.69 24.79
C PRO A 278 7.26 4.98 24.38
N ARG A 279 6.93 5.85 25.36
CA ARG A 279 6.22 7.11 25.10
C ARG A 279 7.10 8.08 24.31
N ARG A 280 8.39 8.13 24.60
CA ARG A 280 9.35 8.95 23.85
C ARG A 280 9.41 8.58 22.39
N LEU A 281 9.41 7.28 22.07
CA LEU A 281 9.38 6.82 20.68
C LEU A 281 8.05 7.15 20.00
N ALA A 282 6.91 6.99 20.68
CA ALA A 282 5.61 7.41 20.15
C ALA A 282 5.57 8.92 19.80
N LEU A 283 6.08 9.77 20.70
CA LEU A 283 6.19 11.21 20.47
C LEU A 283 7.14 11.53 19.31
N ALA A 284 8.27 10.84 19.21
CA ALA A 284 9.23 11.02 18.14
C ALA A 284 8.63 10.67 16.76
N LEU A 285 7.89 9.56 16.67
CA LEU A 285 7.17 9.16 15.46
C LEU A 285 6.07 10.16 15.08
N SER A 286 5.35 10.69 16.07
CA SER A 286 4.32 11.71 15.84
C SER A 286 4.92 13.04 15.35
N GLU A 287 6.03 13.49 15.93
CA GLU A 287 6.71 14.71 15.48
C GLU A 287 7.36 14.52 14.11
N LEU A 288 7.90 13.34 13.81
CA LEU A 288 8.40 13.01 12.48
C LEU A 288 7.33 13.14 11.40
N ASP A 289 6.13 12.60 11.65
CA ASP A 289 5.00 12.70 10.72
C ASP A 289 4.55 14.15 10.51
N ARG A 290 4.49 14.96 11.58
CA ARG A 290 4.22 16.41 11.47
C ARG A 290 5.24 17.14 10.62
N LEU A 291 6.52 16.82 10.76
CA LEU A 291 7.58 17.42 9.95
C LEU A 291 7.49 17.01 8.48
N ALA A 292 7.12 15.77 8.19
CA ALA A 292 6.93 15.25 6.83
C ALA A 292 5.74 15.92 6.12
N ILE A 293 4.63 16.17 6.82
CA ILE A 293 3.44 16.88 6.30
C ILE A 293 3.82 18.29 5.80
N THR A 294 4.70 18.99 6.51
CA THR A 294 5.08 20.37 6.15
C THR A 294 5.99 20.49 4.91
N ARG A 295 6.44 19.37 4.33
CA ARG A 295 7.47 19.37 3.27
C ARG A 295 7.04 18.84 1.91
N SER A 296 5.91 18.12 1.80
CA SER A 296 5.51 17.52 0.52
C SER A 296 4.89 18.55 -0.44
N PRO A 297 5.51 18.85 -1.60
CA PRO A 297 5.01 19.84 -2.56
C PRO A 297 4.00 19.26 -3.57
N ILE A 298 3.59 17.99 -3.44
CA ILE A 298 2.81 17.26 -4.46
C ILE A 298 1.52 16.66 -3.86
N PRO A 299 0.31 17.11 -4.29
CA PRO A 299 -0.98 16.67 -3.74
C PRO A 299 -1.32 15.18 -3.95
N HIS A 300 -0.65 14.47 -4.86
CA HIS A 300 -0.93 13.06 -5.16
C HIS A 300 -0.46 12.07 -4.08
N THR A 301 0.36 12.52 -3.12
CA THR A 301 0.75 11.71 -1.96
C THR A 301 -0.33 11.63 -0.90
N ALA A 302 -1.33 12.53 -0.90
CA ALA A 302 -2.39 12.55 0.12
C ALA A 302 -3.21 11.24 0.18
N LEU A 303 -3.41 10.55 -0.96
CA LEU A 303 -4.13 9.27 -0.99
C LEU A 303 -3.29 8.09 -0.47
N ALA A 304 -1.97 8.11 -0.74
CA ALA A 304 -1.04 7.15 -0.17
C ALA A 304 -0.78 7.42 1.33
N GLN A 305 -0.79 8.69 1.72
CA GLN A 305 -0.50 9.17 3.08
C GLN A 305 -1.70 8.99 4.02
N ALA A 306 -2.93 9.12 3.53
CA ALA A 306 -4.14 8.69 4.25
C ALA A 306 -4.11 7.19 4.60
N ALA A 307 -3.54 6.35 3.72
CA ALA A 307 -3.32 4.94 3.99
C ALA A 307 -2.14 4.68 4.97
N HIS A 308 -1.18 5.61 5.09
CA HIS A 308 -0.05 5.52 6.03
C HIS A 308 -0.39 6.07 7.43
N GLY A 309 -1.31 7.04 7.56
CA GLY A 309 -1.79 7.54 8.85
C GLY A 309 -2.40 6.44 9.74
N GLY A 310 -3.06 5.45 9.13
CA GLY A 310 -3.53 4.24 9.82
C GLY A 310 -2.40 3.33 10.32
N GLN A 311 -1.27 3.29 9.61
CA GLN A 311 -0.09 2.51 10.02
C GLN A 311 0.66 3.20 11.16
N LEU A 312 0.78 4.53 11.16
CA LEU A 312 1.37 5.27 12.28
C LEU A 312 0.54 5.15 13.55
N MET A 313 -0.78 5.37 13.47
CA MET A 313 -1.65 5.26 14.64
C MET A 313 -1.69 3.84 15.21
N SER A 314 -1.62 2.81 14.36
CA SER A 314 -1.53 1.43 14.83
C SER A 314 -0.20 1.13 15.53
N ARG A 315 0.93 1.67 15.04
CA ARG A 315 2.23 1.58 15.71
C ARG A 315 2.23 2.29 17.06
N ILE A 316 1.77 3.54 17.11
CA ILE A 316 1.67 4.31 18.37
C ILE A 316 0.75 3.61 19.38
N ARG A 317 -0.40 3.08 18.92
CA ARG A 317 -1.31 2.32 19.77
C ARG A 317 -0.62 1.07 20.32
N GLN A 318 0.02 0.27 19.46
CA GLN A 318 0.72 -0.94 19.87
C GLN A 318 1.84 -0.66 20.89
N LEU A 319 2.56 0.46 20.71
CA LEU A 319 3.66 0.88 21.57
C LEU A 319 3.19 1.35 22.95
N LEU A 320 2.04 2.02 23.02
CA LEU A 320 1.47 2.56 24.27
C LEU A 320 0.55 1.57 24.99
N ARG A 321 -0.11 0.69 24.24
CA ARG A 321 -1.04 -0.34 24.71
C ARG A 321 -0.86 -1.58 23.82
N PRO A 322 -0.02 -2.55 24.24
CA PRO A 322 0.05 -3.83 23.57
C PRO A 322 -1.30 -4.54 23.73
N GLU A 323 -2.19 -4.43 22.74
CA GLU A 323 -3.49 -5.09 22.76
C GLU A 323 -3.30 -6.58 22.46
N HIS A 324 -3.63 -7.45 23.41
CA HIS A 324 -3.80 -8.88 23.15
C HIS A 324 -5.12 -9.08 22.39
N ARG A 325 -5.05 -9.14 21.06
CA ARG A 325 -6.23 -9.47 20.24
C ARG A 325 -6.53 -10.96 20.34
N ILE A 326 -7.67 -11.32 20.93
CA ILE A 326 -8.26 -12.64 20.81
C ILE A 326 -9.18 -12.60 19.59
N VAL A 327 -8.76 -13.19 18.48
CA VAL A 327 -9.64 -13.34 17.30
C VAL A 327 -10.49 -14.59 17.51
N GLY A 328 -11.81 -14.44 17.46
CA GLY A 328 -12.75 -15.58 17.53
C GLY A 328 -12.50 -16.56 16.39
N GLY A 329 -12.37 -17.86 16.72
CA GLY A 329 -11.96 -18.94 15.81
C GLY A 329 -12.89 -19.25 14.63
N THR A 330 -13.89 -18.41 14.36
CA THR A 330 -14.95 -18.64 13.37
C THR A 330 -14.46 -18.56 11.91
N LEU A 331 -13.29 -17.95 11.65
CA LEU A 331 -12.72 -17.84 10.29
C LEU A 331 -11.83 -19.02 9.85
N LEU A 332 -11.48 -19.96 10.73
CA LEU A 332 -10.57 -21.07 10.40
C LEU A 332 -11.26 -22.22 9.61
N LEU A 333 -12.56 -22.43 9.85
CA LEU A 333 -13.38 -23.47 9.22
C LEU A 333 -13.41 -23.43 7.67
N PRO A 334 -13.64 -22.29 7.00
CA PRO A 334 -13.66 -22.26 5.53
C PRO A 334 -12.28 -22.52 4.90
N ALA A 335 -11.18 -22.12 5.55
CA ALA A 335 -9.83 -22.33 5.01
C ALA A 335 -9.39 -23.80 5.07
N ILE A 336 -9.72 -24.51 6.16
CA ILE A 336 -9.49 -25.96 6.27
C ILE A 336 -10.31 -26.71 5.21
N GLY A 337 -11.55 -26.28 4.95
CA GLY A 337 -12.41 -26.85 3.92
C GLY A 337 -11.82 -26.76 2.51
N ILE A 338 -11.21 -25.63 2.14
CA ILE A 338 -10.59 -25.44 0.82
C ILE A 338 -9.34 -26.31 0.64
N VAL A 339 -8.51 -26.44 1.68
CA VAL A 339 -7.31 -27.31 1.64
C VAL A 339 -7.71 -28.79 1.57
N ALA A 340 -8.70 -29.21 2.36
CA ALA A 340 -9.22 -30.57 2.33
C ALA A 340 -9.84 -30.93 0.97
N LEU A 341 -10.58 -29.99 0.35
CA LEU A 341 -11.17 -30.17 -0.98
C LEU A 341 -10.09 -30.30 -2.07
N GLY A 342 -9.00 -29.53 -1.98
CA GLY A 342 -7.87 -29.63 -2.91
C GLY A 342 -7.10 -30.96 -2.79
N ILE A 343 -6.90 -31.46 -1.56
CA ILE A 343 -6.30 -32.79 -1.31
C ILE A 343 -7.22 -33.90 -1.82
N ALA A 344 -8.52 -33.80 -1.58
CA ALA A 344 -9.51 -34.76 -2.07
C ALA A 344 -9.58 -34.79 -3.60
N PHE A 345 -9.48 -33.64 -4.27
CA PHE A 345 -9.46 -33.55 -5.74
C PHE A 345 -8.19 -34.19 -6.34
N GLN A 346 -7.02 -33.95 -5.74
CA GLN A 346 -5.76 -34.60 -6.15
C GLN A 346 -5.78 -36.12 -5.92
N ALA A 347 -6.38 -36.57 -4.81
CA ALA A 347 -6.57 -37.99 -4.54
C ALA A 347 -7.53 -38.63 -5.57
N TYR A 348 -8.64 -37.97 -5.88
CA TYR A 348 -9.61 -38.42 -6.89
C TYR A 348 -8.98 -38.52 -8.29
N ALA A 349 -8.19 -37.52 -8.69
CA ALA A 349 -7.49 -37.52 -9.97
C ALA A 349 -6.50 -38.69 -10.11
N LYS A 350 -5.81 -39.08 -9.02
CA LYS A 350 -4.91 -40.25 -9.02
C LYS A 350 -5.64 -41.60 -9.04
N LEU A 351 -6.82 -41.70 -8.44
CA LEU A 351 -7.63 -42.93 -8.48
C LEU A 351 -8.26 -43.17 -9.86
N GLY A 352 -8.53 -42.12 -10.64
CA GLY A 352 -9.07 -42.24 -12.00
C GLY A 352 -8.08 -42.82 -13.03
N SER A 353 -6.78 -42.83 -12.73
CA SER A 353 -5.72 -43.28 -13.66
C SER A 353 -5.44 -44.79 -13.61
N THR A 354 -6.09 -45.56 -12.73
CA THR A 354 -5.83 -46.98 -12.53
C THR A 354 -7.02 -47.85 -12.93
N HIS A 355 -7.40 -47.84 -14.21
CA HIS A 355 -8.15 -48.95 -14.80
C HIS A 355 -7.68 -49.17 -16.24
N PRO A 356 -6.70 -50.06 -16.48
CA PRO A 356 -6.51 -50.61 -17.81
C PRO A 356 -7.75 -51.47 -18.13
N LEU A 357 -8.59 -50.99 -19.04
CA LEU A 357 -9.61 -51.83 -19.66
C LEU A 357 -8.89 -52.91 -20.46
N HIS A 358 -8.90 -54.14 -19.93
CA HIS A 358 -8.47 -55.33 -20.64
C HIS A 358 -9.45 -55.57 -21.79
N VAL A 359 -9.14 -55.04 -22.97
CA VAL A 359 -9.83 -55.47 -24.20
C VAL A 359 -9.24 -56.82 -24.57
N ALA A 360 -9.97 -57.88 -24.21
CA ALA A 360 -9.69 -59.22 -24.70
C ALA A 360 -9.97 -59.24 -26.21
N SER A 361 -8.91 -59.41 -27.00
CA SER A 361 -8.99 -59.70 -28.42
C SER A 361 -9.56 -61.11 -28.62
N SER A 362 -10.85 -61.20 -28.91
CA SER A 362 -11.47 -62.39 -29.48
C SER A 362 -11.57 -62.24 -31.00
N THR A 363 -10.66 -62.91 -31.70
CA THR A 363 -10.74 -63.23 -33.12
C THR A 363 -11.78 -64.34 -33.31
N ASP A 364 -12.98 -64.02 -33.77
CA ASP A 364 -13.75 -64.79 -34.78
C ASP A 364 -15.16 -64.19 -34.99
N ALA A 365 -15.42 -63.60 -36.16
CA ALA A 365 -16.77 -63.47 -36.75
C ALA A 365 -16.70 -62.86 -38.18
N PRO A 366 -17.55 -63.32 -39.13
CA PRO A 366 -17.43 -63.09 -40.58
C PRO A 366 -17.88 -61.69 -41.04
N PRO A 367 -17.52 -61.25 -42.27
CA PRO A 367 -17.71 -59.88 -42.71
C PRO A 367 -19.15 -59.58 -43.16
N PRO A 368 -19.77 -58.47 -42.69
CA PRO A 368 -21.02 -57.95 -43.24
C PRO A 368 -20.82 -56.91 -44.38
N PRO A 369 -21.86 -56.67 -45.22
CA PRO A 369 -21.77 -56.19 -46.61
C PRO A 369 -21.56 -54.66 -46.79
N PRO A 370 -21.26 -54.19 -48.03
CA PRO A 370 -20.96 -52.78 -48.31
C PRO A 370 -22.16 -51.82 -48.12
N PRO A 371 -21.91 -50.55 -47.78
CA PRO A 371 -22.95 -49.57 -47.43
C PRO A 371 -23.69 -48.99 -48.67
N PRO A 372 -24.99 -48.63 -48.53
CA PRO A 372 -25.76 -47.94 -49.56
C PRO A 372 -25.41 -46.43 -49.66
N PRO A 373 -25.73 -45.77 -50.80
CA PRO A 373 -25.33 -44.39 -51.10
C PRO A 373 -26.04 -43.31 -50.27
N PRO A 374 -25.46 -42.10 -50.18
CA PRO A 374 -25.86 -41.05 -49.23
C PRO A 374 -27.21 -40.40 -49.57
N SER A 375 -28.04 -40.21 -48.54
CA SER A 375 -29.27 -39.41 -48.58
C SER A 375 -28.97 -37.93 -48.31
N THR A 376 -29.70 -37.06 -48.98
CA THR A 376 -29.56 -35.60 -49.01
C THR A 376 -29.80 -34.91 -47.64
N PRO A 377 -29.22 -33.71 -47.39
CA PRO A 377 -29.38 -32.99 -46.13
C PRO A 377 -30.78 -32.36 -46.01
N ARG A 378 -31.47 -32.61 -44.90
CA ARG A 378 -32.65 -31.84 -44.47
C ARG A 378 -32.22 -30.62 -43.65
N THR A 379 -32.78 -29.46 -43.98
CA THR A 379 -32.66 -28.18 -43.28
C THR A 379 -33.37 -28.19 -41.92
N PRO A 380 -32.80 -27.53 -40.87
CA PRO A 380 -33.47 -27.34 -39.59
C PRO A 380 -34.44 -26.13 -39.60
N PRO A 381 -35.52 -26.14 -38.79
CA PRO A 381 -36.47 -25.03 -38.70
C PRO A 381 -35.98 -23.89 -37.77
N PRO A 382 -36.54 -22.66 -37.89
CA PRO A 382 -36.05 -21.47 -37.19
C PRO A 382 -36.57 -21.34 -35.76
N ALA A 383 -35.79 -20.66 -34.91
CA ALA A 383 -36.08 -20.37 -33.50
C ALA A 383 -37.00 -19.14 -33.31
N PRO A 384 -37.81 -19.09 -32.23
CA PRO A 384 -38.75 -17.99 -31.96
C PRO A 384 -38.08 -16.75 -31.30
N PRO A 385 -38.69 -15.54 -31.42
CA PRO A 385 -38.10 -14.27 -30.97
C PRO A 385 -38.33 -13.97 -29.48
N ALA A 386 -37.43 -13.15 -28.92
CA ALA A 386 -37.41 -12.71 -27.52
C ALA A 386 -38.29 -11.45 -27.25
N PRO A 387 -38.82 -11.27 -26.02
CA PRO A 387 -39.69 -10.15 -25.65
C PRO A 387 -38.95 -8.83 -25.28
N PRO A 388 -39.62 -7.65 -25.38
CA PRO A 388 -39.00 -6.34 -25.19
C PRO A 388 -38.97 -5.85 -23.72
N ALA A 389 -38.02 -4.94 -23.43
CA ALA A 389 -37.78 -4.31 -22.13
C ALA A 389 -38.65 -3.05 -21.87
N PRO A 390 -38.95 -2.68 -20.60
CA PRO A 390 -39.79 -1.54 -20.25
C PRO A 390 -39.04 -0.18 -20.27
N PRO A 391 -39.77 0.97 -20.35
CA PRO A 391 -39.19 2.29 -20.53
C PRO A 391 -38.85 3.04 -19.22
N SER A 392 -37.85 3.93 -19.29
CA SER A 392 -37.31 4.77 -18.21
C SER A 392 -38.12 6.06 -17.96
N GLU A 393 -38.22 6.49 -16.70
CA GLU A 393 -38.88 7.75 -16.29
C GLU A 393 -38.05 9.03 -16.59
N PRO A 394 -38.68 10.23 -16.67
CA PRO A 394 -38.03 11.49 -17.03
C PRO A 394 -37.49 12.29 -15.82
N LEU A 395 -36.39 13.02 -16.03
CA LEU A 395 -35.73 13.92 -15.06
C LEU A 395 -36.46 15.28 -14.88
N PRO A 396 -36.40 15.91 -13.67
CA PRO A 396 -36.99 17.23 -13.40
C PRO A 396 -36.11 18.42 -13.86
N PRO A 397 -36.70 19.62 -14.04
CA PRO A 397 -36.03 20.79 -14.61
C PRO A 397 -35.14 21.59 -13.62
N PRO A 398 -34.15 22.35 -14.12
CA PRO A 398 -33.15 23.05 -13.29
C PRO A 398 -33.65 24.39 -12.70
N PRO A 399 -33.14 24.81 -11.51
CA PRO A 399 -33.46 26.09 -10.86
C PRO A 399 -32.63 27.29 -11.41
N PRO A 400 -33.07 28.54 -11.14
CA PRO A 400 -32.50 29.76 -11.71
C PRO A 400 -31.12 30.15 -11.14
N PRO A 401 -30.32 30.96 -11.88
CA PRO A 401 -28.94 31.28 -11.51
C PRO A 401 -28.82 32.30 -10.36
N PRO A 402 -27.90 32.09 -9.40
CA PRO A 402 -27.57 33.05 -8.32
C PRO A 402 -26.56 34.14 -8.76
N PRO A 403 -26.42 35.24 -7.97
CA PRO A 403 -25.63 36.43 -8.34
C PRO A 403 -24.10 36.20 -8.32
N PRO A 404 -23.31 37.03 -9.05
CA PRO A 404 -21.88 36.83 -9.20
C PRO A 404 -21.07 37.16 -7.93
N LEU A 405 -20.13 36.27 -7.59
CA LEU A 405 -19.19 36.39 -6.48
C LEU A 405 -18.09 37.43 -6.75
N ARG A 406 -17.71 38.18 -5.71
CA ARG A 406 -16.61 39.17 -5.70
C ARG A 406 -15.24 38.49 -5.71
N ASN A 407 -14.35 39.01 -6.55
CA ASN A 407 -12.87 38.87 -6.53
C ASN A 407 -12.30 37.44 -6.67
N LYS A 408 -12.08 36.99 -7.91
CA LYS A 408 -11.34 35.75 -8.26
C LYS A 408 -10.40 36.04 -9.46
N VAL A 409 -9.09 35.95 -9.23
CA VAL A 409 -8.09 35.87 -10.31
C VAL A 409 -8.05 34.41 -10.78
N SER A 410 -8.34 34.16 -12.06
CA SER A 410 -8.30 32.81 -12.63
C SER A 410 -6.88 32.53 -13.15
N MET A 411 -6.12 31.71 -12.41
CA MET A 411 -4.73 31.34 -12.72
C MET A 411 -4.61 30.00 -13.44
N HIS A 412 -3.85 29.96 -14.52
CA HIS A 412 -3.45 28.73 -15.22
C HIS A 412 -1.92 28.64 -15.30
N TYR A 413 -1.31 27.58 -14.76
CA TYR A 413 0.15 27.45 -14.73
C TYR A 413 0.71 27.03 -16.10
N GLY A 414 1.32 27.97 -16.81
CA GLY A 414 2.16 27.74 -18.00
C GLY A 414 3.66 27.87 -17.68
N SER A 415 4.54 27.36 -18.55
CA SER A 415 5.99 27.36 -18.28
C SER A 415 6.55 28.78 -18.09
N SER A 416 7.37 28.94 -17.04
CA SER A 416 7.96 30.16 -16.46
C SER A 416 8.51 31.27 -17.39
N ARG A 417 8.69 31.03 -18.70
CA ARG A 417 9.36 32.01 -19.58
C ARG A 417 8.44 33.06 -20.24
N ASP A 418 7.20 32.71 -20.58
CA ASP A 418 6.29 33.61 -21.31
C ASP A 418 4.90 33.66 -20.63
N GLY A 419 4.74 34.52 -19.62
CA GLY A 419 3.44 34.75 -18.95
C GLY A 419 2.55 35.74 -19.71
N TYR A 420 1.22 35.66 -19.57
CA TYR A 420 0.30 36.69 -20.05
C TYR A 420 -0.93 36.86 -19.14
N ALA A 421 -1.60 38.00 -19.23
CA ALA A 421 -2.84 38.30 -18.55
C ALA A 421 -3.79 39.12 -19.44
N LEU A 422 -5.08 38.80 -19.37
CA LEU A 422 -6.16 39.50 -20.05
C LEU A 422 -6.90 40.39 -19.05
N VAL A 423 -6.67 41.70 -19.15
CA VAL A 423 -7.19 42.70 -18.20
C VAL A 423 -8.32 43.50 -18.84
N ARG A 424 -9.45 43.63 -18.14
CA ARG A 424 -10.58 44.46 -18.55
C ARG A 424 -10.77 45.67 -17.64
N LYS A 425 -11.15 46.80 -18.23
CA LYS A 425 -11.44 48.03 -17.49
C LYS A 425 -12.65 47.84 -16.57
N GLY A 426 -12.52 48.23 -15.30
CA GLY A 426 -13.60 48.18 -14.31
C GLY A 426 -13.91 46.79 -13.72
N GLN A 427 -13.20 45.74 -14.15
CA GLN A 427 -13.27 44.42 -13.50
C GLN A 427 -12.09 44.22 -12.55
N ASP A 428 -12.38 43.78 -11.32
CA ASP A 428 -11.34 43.40 -10.36
C ASP A 428 -10.70 42.05 -10.69
N ASN A 429 -11.37 41.24 -11.50
CA ASN A 429 -10.91 39.93 -11.94
C ASN A 429 -10.26 40.02 -13.32
N TYR A 430 -9.14 39.32 -13.49
CA TYR A 430 -8.50 39.08 -14.78
C TYR A 430 -8.04 37.63 -14.89
N THR A 431 -7.95 37.14 -16.13
CA THR A 431 -7.44 35.79 -16.43
C THR A 431 -5.95 35.89 -16.69
N MET A 432 -5.16 35.02 -16.06
CA MET A 432 -3.70 35.05 -16.11
C MET A 432 -3.12 33.66 -16.31
N SER A 433 -2.09 33.58 -17.14
CA SER A 433 -1.24 32.41 -17.39
C SER A 433 0.20 32.82 -17.13
N GLY A 434 0.72 32.59 -15.92
CA GLY A 434 2.00 33.18 -15.50
C GLY A 434 2.39 32.84 -14.06
N ASP A 435 3.45 33.45 -13.56
CA ASP A 435 3.93 33.28 -12.18
C ASP A 435 3.30 34.32 -11.25
N THR A 436 3.33 34.06 -9.95
CA THR A 436 2.78 34.97 -8.91
C THR A 436 3.50 36.31 -8.92
N ASP A 437 4.78 36.34 -9.33
CA ASP A 437 5.57 37.55 -9.47
C ASP A 437 5.02 38.52 -10.53
N ASP A 438 4.33 38.01 -11.57
CA ASP A 438 3.76 38.82 -12.65
C ASP A 438 2.56 39.66 -12.17
N ILE A 439 1.89 39.26 -11.09
CA ILE A 439 0.69 39.93 -10.53
C ILE A 439 0.97 41.39 -10.22
N ARG A 440 2.16 41.69 -9.70
CA ARG A 440 2.56 43.05 -9.33
C ARG A 440 2.63 43.96 -10.57
N ASP A 441 3.26 43.47 -11.64
CA ASP A 441 3.42 44.21 -12.89
C ASP A 441 2.09 44.38 -13.63
N ILE A 442 1.23 43.35 -13.59
CA ILE A 442 -0.12 43.39 -14.17
C ILE A 442 -0.98 44.44 -13.45
N ASN A 443 -0.96 44.46 -12.11
CA ASN A 443 -1.70 45.45 -11.33
C ASN A 443 -1.16 46.88 -11.56
N ALA A 444 0.17 47.05 -11.67
CA ALA A 444 0.76 48.35 -12.00
C ALA A 444 0.33 48.84 -13.39
N ALA A 445 0.28 47.94 -14.39
CA ALA A 445 -0.25 48.25 -15.71
C ALA A 445 -1.75 48.59 -15.67
N LYS A 446 -2.56 47.86 -14.90
CA LYS A 446 -4.00 48.10 -14.73
C LYS A 446 -4.31 49.50 -14.20
N HIS A 447 -3.48 50.04 -13.31
CA HIS A 447 -3.69 51.40 -12.78
C HIS A 447 -3.25 52.52 -13.73
N ARG A 448 -2.41 52.23 -14.73
CA ARG A 448 -1.81 53.24 -15.62
C ARG A 448 -2.38 53.23 -17.03
N ILE A 449 -2.90 52.10 -17.48
CA ILE A 449 -3.46 51.92 -18.81
C ILE A 449 -4.97 52.03 -18.70
N ASP A 450 -5.55 53.02 -19.38
CA ASP A 450 -6.98 53.13 -19.50
C ASP A 450 -7.50 52.28 -20.68
N GLY A 451 -8.40 51.34 -20.40
CA GLY A 451 -9.00 50.43 -21.39
C GLY A 451 -8.65 48.96 -21.17
N ASP A 452 -9.16 48.10 -22.05
CA ASP A 452 -8.87 46.65 -22.04
C ASP A 452 -7.50 46.40 -22.67
N PHE A 453 -6.75 45.45 -22.13
CA PHE A 453 -5.43 45.12 -22.66
C PHE A 453 -4.98 43.68 -22.35
N ILE A 454 -4.10 43.15 -23.20
CA ILE A 454 -3.36 41.90 -22.95
C ILE A 454 -1.97 42.28 -22.48
N TRP A 455 -1.62 41.93 -21.26
CA TRP A 455 -0.26 41.99 -20.74
C TRP A 455 0.46 40.68 -21.06
N PHE A 456 1.72 40.72 -21.47
CA PHE A 456 2.53 39.50 -21.61
C PHE A 456 4.02 39.75 -21.41
N ARG A 457 4.75 38.70 -21.09
CA ARG A 457 6.19 38.70 -20.87
C ARG A 457 6.87 37.91 -21.97
N ARG A 458 7.93 38.49 -22.53
CA ARG A 458 8.80 37.88 -23.54
C ARG A 458 10.22 38.38 -23.35
N ASP A 459 11.17 37.44 -23.30
CA ASP A 459 12.60 37.71 -23.10
C ASP A 459 12.89 38.58 -21.85
N GLY A 460 12.13 38.35 -20.77
CA GLY A 460 12.27 39.09 -19.51
C GLY A 460 11.76 40.53 -19.54
N LYS A 461 11.07 40.95 -20.62
CA LYS A 461 10.43 42.26 -20.74
C LYS A 461 8.91 42.11 -20.78
N ALA A 462 8.22 43.06 -20.14
CA ALA A 462 6.76 43.14 -20.15
C ALA A 462 6.26 44.00 -21.31
N TRP A 463 5.20 43.54 -21.96
CA TRP A 463 4.58 44.12 -23.13
C TRP A 463 3.06 44.16 -22.98
N VAL A 464 2.41 45.06 -23.73
CA VAL A 464 0.96 45.25 -23.72
C VAL A 464 0.43 45.34 -25.16
N VAL A 465 -0.67 44.64 -25.43
CA VAL A 465 -1.47 44.77 -26.67
C VAL A 465 -2.83 45.40 -26.32
N ARG A 466 -3.22 46.44 -27.07
CA ARG A 466 -4.49 47.18 -26.90
C ARG A 466 -5.40 47.11 -28.12
N ASP A 467 -5.03 46.31 -29.11
CA ASP A 467 -5.82 46.16 -30.33
C ASP A 467 -7.20 45.53 -30.02
N ALA A 468 -8.27 46.18 -30.46
CA ALA A 468 -9.64 45.75 -30.18
C ALA A 468 -9.98 44.40 -30.84
N GLY A 469 -9.43 44.10 -32.02
CA GLY A 469 -9.64 42.83 -32.72
C GLY A 469 -8.94 41.67 -32.02
N VAL A 470 -7.70 41.88 -31.58
CA VAL A 470 -6.93 40.90 -30.79
C VAL A 470 -7.62 40.64 -29.44
N LEU A 471 -8.08 41.68 -28.75
CA LEU A 471 -8.80 41.56 -27.48
C LEU A 471 -10.13 40.81 -27.62
N ALA A 472 -10.90 41.06 -28.68
CA ALA A 472 -12.15 40.34 -28.94
C ALA A 472 -11.90 38.84 -29.17
N ARG A 473 -10.92 38.48 -30.01
CA ARG A 473 -10.53 37.09 -30.27
C ARG A 473 -9.99 36.39 -29.01
N ALA A 474 -9.22 37.11 -28.19
CA ALA A 474 -8.70 36.57 -26.93
C ALA A 474 -9.81 36.32 -25.90
N ASN A 475 -10.81 37.20 -25.81
CA ASN A 475 -11.97 36.97 -24.95
C ASN A 475 -12.82 35.79 -25.44
N GLN A 476 -13.04 35.68 -26.75
CA GLN A 476 -13.79 34.60 -27.36
C GLN A 476 -13.16 33.22 -27.08
N ALA A 477 -11.83 33.13 -27.04
CA ALA A 477 -11.11 31.90 -26.72
C ALA A 477 -11.49 31.33 -25.34
N TRP A 478 -11.81 32.20 -24.37
CA TRP A 478 -12.19 31.81 -23.00
C TRP A 478 -13.70 31.61 -22.82
N ASP A 479 -14.54 31.91 -23.81
CA ASP A 479 -15.99 31.77 -23.66
C ASP A 479 -16.43 30.30 -23.45
N ALA A 480 -15.65 29.34 -23.94
CA ALA A 480 -15.89 27.91 -23.77
C ALA A 480 -15.75 27.43 -22.30
N THR A 481 -14.99 28.14 -21.46
CA THR A 481 -14.84 27.76 -20.03
C THR A 481 -16.01 28.25 -19.18
N ARG A 482 -16.67 29.35 -19.56
CA ARG A 482 -17.71 30.01 -18.75
C ARG A 482 -18.89 29.10 -18.35
N PRO A 483 -19.46 28.26 -19.24
CA PRO A 483 -20.54 27.34 -18.83
C PRO A 483 -20.09 26.31 -17.80
N HIS A 484 -18.83 25.88 -17.86
CA HIS A 484 -18.25 24.92 -16.92
C HIS A 484 -17.95 25.57 -15.57
N GLU A 485 -17.45 26.81 -15.56
CA GLU A 485 -17.27 27.63 -14.35
C GLU A 485 -18.61 27.88 -13.63
N ALA A 486 -19.68 28.18 -14.37
CA ALA A 486 -21.02 28.33 -13.80
C ALA A 486 -21.53 27.03 -13.16
N LYS A 487 -21.27 25.88 -13.78
CA LYS A 487 -21.58 24.57 -13.18
C LYS A 487 -20.76 24.31 -11.92
N MET A 488 -19.47 24.69 -11.91
CA MET A 488 -18.61 24.57 -10.73
C MET A 488 -19.17 25.38 -9.54
N GLN A 489 -19.59 26.62 -9.78
CA GLN A 489 -20.22 27.46 -8.76
C GLN A 489 -21.52 26.85 -8.23
N ALA A 490 -22.35 26.26 -9.10
CA ALA A 490 -23.57 25.58 -8.68
C ALA A 490 -23.28 24.34 -7.82
N LEU A 491 -22.19 23.61 -8.10
CA LEU A 491 -21.74 22.48 -7.27
C LEU A 491 -21.19 22.94 -5.91
N GLU A 492 -20.42 24.02 -5.88
CA GLU A 492 -19.95 24.64 -4.63
C GLU A 492 -21.15 25.04 -3.74
N ALA A 493 -22.16 25.70 -4.31
CA ALA A 493 -23.38 26.08 -3.59
C ALA A 493 -24.18 24.87 -3.06
N ARG A 494 -24.19 23.74 -3.79
CA ARG A 494 -24.79 22.48 -3.32
C ARG A 494 -24.00 21.86 -2.15
N MET A 495 -22.71 22.13 -2.05
CA MET A 495 -21.82 21.55 -1.03
C MET A 495 -21.89 22.28 0.32
N GLU A 496 -22.15 23.58 0.30
CA GLU A 496 -22.16 24.46 1.48
C GLU A 496 -23.04 23.96 2.65
N PRO A 497 -24.31 23.52 2.47
CA PRO A 497 -25.10 23.00 3.59
C PRO A 497 -24.52 21.72 4.20
N HIS A 498 -23.83 20.90 3.39
CA HIS A 498 -23.17 19.69 3.89
C HIS A 498 -21.90 20.01 4.69
N GLN A 499 -21.13 21.03 4.28
CA GLN A 499 -19.97 21.51 5.03
C GLN A 499 -20.38 22.06 6.40
N GLN A 500 -21.44 22.89 6.46
CA GLN A 500 -21.98 23.41 7.71
C GLN A 500 -22.44 22.28 8.64
N LYS A 501 -23.12 21.26 8.10
CA LYS A 501 -23.54 20.09 8.87
C LYS A 501 -22.35 19.32 9.44
N MET A 502 -21.29 19.14 8.66
CA MET A 502 -20.05 18.49 9.11
C MET A 502 -19.32 19.30 10.19
N GLU A 503 -19.33 20.63 10.12
CA GLU A 503 -18.76 21.49 11.16
C GLU A 503 -19.49 21.33 12.49
N VAL A 504 -20.83 21.32 12.46
CA VAL A 504 -21.66 21.11 13.66
C VAL A 504 -21.42 19.73 14.26
N LEU A 505 -21.38 18.68 13.43
CA LEU A 505 -21.08 17.32 13.88
C LEU A 505 -19.65 17.20 14.45
N GLY A 506 -18.68 17.89 13.86
CA GLY A 506 -17.31 17.98 14.37
C GLY A 506 -17.24 18.59 15.76
N LYS A 507 -17.90 19.74 15.98
CA LYS A 507 -17.98 20.39 17.32
C LYS A 507 -18.69 19.49 18.34
N ARG A 508 -19.70 18.72 17.91
CA ARG A 508 -20.39 17.74 18.77
C ARG A 508 -19.45 16.58 19.15
N MET A 509 -18.62 16.11 18.23
CA MET A 509 -17.63 15.07 18.49
C MET A 509 -16.53 15.54 19.44
N GLU A 510 -16.04 16.77 19.28
CA GLU A 510 -15.04 17.38 20.15
C GLU A 510 -15.55 17.54 21.59
N SER A 511 -16.77 18.05 21.77
CA SER A 511 -17.36 18.20 23.12
C SER A 511 -17.62 16.87 23.84
N MET A 512 -17.90 15.79 23.10
CA MET A 512 -18.02 14.45 23.68
C MET A 512 -16.66 13.84 24.07
N HIS A 513 -15.56 14.23 23.43
CA HIS A 513 -14.22 13.73 23.76
C HIS A 513 -13.77 14.14 25.17
N ALA A 514 -14.22 15.30 25.66
CA ALA A 514 -13.96 15.75 27.02
C ALA A 514 -14.63 14.87 28.11
N GLY A 515 -15.67 14.09 27.75
CA GLY A 515 -16.36 13.18 28.68
C GLY A 515 -15.58 11.92 29.04
N PHE A 516 -14.60 11.53 28.21
CA PHE A 516 -13.84 10.28 28.33
C PHE A 516 -12.68 10.33 29.34
N GLU A 517 -12.46 11.46 30.03
CA GLU A 517 -11.42 11.52 31.05
C GLU A 517 -11.74 10.60 32.24
N GLN A 518 -10.79 9.71 32.58
CA GLN A 518 -10.92 8.85 33.77
C GLN A 518 -11.10 9.71 35.02
N THR A 519 -12.12 9.40 35.83
CA THR A 519 -12.38 10.10 37.08
C THR A 519 -11.26 9.83 38.10
N PRO A 520 -10.96 10.77 39.01
CA PRO A 520 -9.98 10.54 40.07
C PRO A 520 -10.27 9.27 40.87
N GLN A 521 -11.55 9.01 41.16
CA GLN A 521 -12.03 7.84 41.87
C GLN A 521 -11.72 6.52 41.14
N SER A 522 -11.81 6.50 39.80
CA SER A 522 -11.50 5.29 39.07
C SER A 522 -10.00 5.03 38.95
N ARG A 523 -9.19 6.08 38.82
CA ARG A 523 -7.72 5.96 38.91
C ARG A 523 -7.27 5.43 40.26
N GLU A 524 -7.93 5.86 41.34
CA GLU A 524 -7.70 5.33 42.68
C GLU A 524 -8.12 3.87 42.79
N ALA A 525 -9.29 3.50 42.24
CA ALA A 525 -9.74 2.10 42.22
C ALA A 525 -8.80 1.19 41.41
N GLU A 526 -8.28 1.64 40.26
CA GLU A 526 -7.27 0.89 39.47
C GLU A 526 -5.99 0.66 40.27
N ARG A 527 -5.47 1.70 40.95
CA ARG A 527 -4.28 1.59 41.81
C ARG A 527 -4.53 0.67 43.00
N ALA A 528 -5.70 0.76 43.63
CA ALA A 528 -6.08 -0.11 44.73
C ALA A 528 -6.18 -1.57 44.28
N MET A 529 -6.76 -1.85 43.10
CA MET A 529 -6.83 -3.19 42.53
C MET A 529 -5.43 -3.78 42.24
N GLN A 530 -4.49 -2.97 41.75
CA GLN A 530 -3.10 -3.39 41.56
C GLN A 530 -2.44 -3.77 42.89
N ALA A 531 -2.58 -2.93 43.92
CA ALA A 531 -2.05 -3.21 45.25
C ALA A 531 -2.70 -4.46 45.89
N LEU A 532 -4.00 -4.68 45.68
CA LEU A 532 -4.70 -5.87 46.15
C LEU A 532 -4.24 -7.14 45.44
N ALA A 533 -3.92 -7.07 44.14
CA ALA A 533 -3.39 -8.20 43.38
C ALA A 533 -2.00 -8.62 43.89
N GLU A 534 -1.15 -7.67 44.30
CA GLU A 534 0.14 -7.96 44.93
C GLU A 534 -0.03 -8.63 46.30
N ARG A 535 -0.96 -8.13 47.13
CA ARG A 535 -1.29 -8.75 48.43
C ARG A 535 -1.86 -10.16 48.29
N GLN A 536 -2.66 -10.41 47.26
CA GLN A 536 -3.19 -11.75 46.98
C GLN A 536 -2.09 -12.75 46.67
N ARG A 537 -1.03 -12.34 45.94
CA ARG A 537 0.13 -13.20 45.66
C ARG A 537 0.89 -13.55 46.94
N ASP A 538 1.17 -12.56 47.79
CA ASP A 538 1.84 -12.78 49.08
C ASP A 538 1.02 -13.71 50.00
N LEU A 539 -0.30 -13.50 50.08
CA LEU A 539 -1.17 -14.36 50.87
C LEU A 539 -1.20 -15.81 50.34
N ALA A 540 -1.24 -15.99 49.02
CA ALA A 540 -1.16 -17.31 48.40
C ALA A 540 0.19 -18.02 48.65
N GLU A 541 1.30 -17.29 48.68
CA GLU A 541 2.61 -17.83 49.04
C GLU A 541 2.67 -18.27 50.51
N ARG A 542 2.09 -17.47 51.42
CA ARG A 542 1.99 -17.81 52.85
C ARG A 542 1.11 -19.03 53.08
N GLN A 543 -0.03 -19.15 52.40
CA GLN A 543 -0.89 -20.34 52.46
C GLN A 543 -0.15 -21.59 51.97
N ARG A 544 0.62 -21.50 50.88
CA ARG A 544 1.46 -22.61 50.40
C ARG A 544 2.54 -23.01 51.40
N ALA A 545 3.22 -22.04 52.01
CA ALA A 545 4.24 -22.29 53.02
C ALA A 545 3.64 -22.97 54.27
N LEU A 546 2.47 -22.51 54.71
CA LEU A 546 1.75 -23.08 55.85
C LEU A 546 1.27 -24.51 55.56
N ALA A 547 0.74 -24.78 54.37
CA ALA A 547 0.36 -26.13 53.95
C ALA A 547 1.54 -27.11 53.96
N MET A 548 2.73 -26.65 53.54
CA MET A 548 3.96 -27.47 53.58
C MET A 548 4.43 -27.76 55.01
N GLN A 549 4.25 -26.82 55.94
CA GLN A 549 4.56 -27.02 57.36
C GLN A 549 3.56 -27.99 58.01
N TYR A 550 2.28 -27.89 57.65
CA TYR A 550 1.22 -28.75 58.17
C TYR A 550 1.47 -30.24 57.93
N VAL A 551 2.01 -30.59 56.76
CA VAL A 551 2.36 -31.98 56.39
C VAL A 551 3.45 -32.56 57.30
N ARG A 552 4.33 -31.73 57.86
CA ARG A 552 5.50 -32.15 58.65
C ARG A 552 5.30 -31.98 60.17
N ALA A 553 4.18 -31.41 60.60
CA ALA A 553 3.92 -31.00 61.98
C ALA A 553 3.40 -32.13 62.87
N SER A 554 3.80 -32.12 64.14
CA SER A 554 3.23 -32.95 65.22
C SER A 554 1.83 -32.48 65.64
N ASP A 555 1.07 -33.29 66.37
CA ASP A 555 -0.33 -32.96 66.71
C ASP A 555 -0.47 -31.66 67.54
N ALA A 556 0.49 -31.36 68.42
CA ALA A 556 0.52 -30.10 69.17
C ALA A 556 0.88 -28.86 68.31
N GLU A 557 1.59 -29.06 67.19
CA GLU A 557 1.93 -28.00 66.23
C GLU A 557 0.80 -27.73 65.24
N ARG A 558 0.00 -28.75 64.90
CA ARG A 558 -1.17 -28.64 64.02
C ARG A 558 -2.21 -27.65 64.56
N GLU A 559 -2.50 -27.68 65.86
CA GLU A 559 -3.44 -26.70 66.46
C GLU A 559 -2.98 -25.24 66.35
N ARG A 560 -1.67 -25.00 66.26
CA ARG A 560 -1.12 -23.65 66.04
C ARG A 560 -1.20 -23.25 64.58
N LEU A 561 -0.92 -24.19 63.67
CA LEU A 561 -1.02 -23.98 62.23
C LEU A 561 -2.49 -23.79 61.79
N ASP A 562 -3.45 -24.47 62.40
CA ASP A 562 -4.88 -24.29 62.14
C ASP A 562 -5.34 -22.87 62.49
N ARG A 563 -4.90 -22.35 63.65
CA ARG A 563 -5.17 -20.96 64.03
C ARG A 563 -4.56 -19.96 63.05
N GLN A 564 -3.37 -20.24 62.52
CA GLN A 564 -2.74 -19.41 61.48
C GLN A 564 -3.46 -19.52 60.13
N SER A 565 -3.97 -20.71 59.76
CA SER A 565 -4.80 -20.90 58.56
C SER A 565 -6.07 -20.07 58.66
N GLN A 566 -6.79 -20.15 59.79
CA GLN A 566 -8.01 -19.36 60.03
C GLN A 566 -7.75 -17.84 59.94
N GLN A 567 -6.57 -17.37 60.37
CA GLN A 567 -6.20 -15.96 60.23
C GLN A 567 -5.93 -15.57 58.77
N LEU A 568 -5.29 -16.43 57.98
CA LEU A 568 -5.06 -16.19 56.55
C LEU A 568 -6.38 -16.23 55.77
N ASP A 569 -7.29 -17.12 56.13
CA ASP A 569 -8.62 -17.22 55.51
C ASP A 569 -9.45 -15.95 55.81
N ALA A 570 -9.43 -15.45 57.04
CA ALA A 570 -10.06 -14.17 57.39
C ALA A 570 -9.44 -12.98 56.63
N GLN A 571 -8.12 -12.98 56.39
CA GLN A 571 -7.46 -11.97 55.55
C GLN A 571 -7.87 -12.07 54.09
N GLN A 572 -8.05 -13.29 53.57
CA GLN A 572 -8.51 -13.54 52.20
C GLN A 572 -9.94 -13.02 52.00
N GLU A 573 -10.85 -13.29 52.94
CA GLU A 573 -12.22 -12.78 52.90
C GLU A 573 -12.26 -11.24 52.92
N ALA A 574 -11.50 -10.61 53.82
CA ALA A 574 -11.43 -9.15 53.91
C ALA A 574 -10.89 -8.51 52.62
N MET A 575 -9.89 -9.15 51.98
CA MET A 575 -9.34 -8.71 50.71
C MET A 575 -10.34 -8.90 49.56
N SER A 576 -11.07 -10.03 49.52
CA SER A 576 -12.12 -10.27 48.52
C SER A 576 -13.20 -9.18 48.59
N ALA A 577 -13.63 -8.81 49.79
CA ALA A 577 -14.58 -7.72 50.00
C ALA A 577 -14.05 -6.34 49.57
N GLN A 578 -12.72 -6.11 49.59
CA GLN A 578 -12.11 -4.90 49.03
C GLN A 578 -12.06 -4.94 47.50
N MET A 579 -11.74 -6.10 46.91
CA MET A 579 -11.75 -6.29 45.46
C MET A 579 -13.13 -6.04 44.87
N GLU A 580 -14.20 -6.55 45.51
CA GLU A 580 -15.59 -6.32 45.08
C GLU A 580 -15.99 -4.84 45.09
N ARG A 581 -15.53 -4.07 46.08
CA ARG A 581 -15.81 -2.62 46.13
C ARG A 581 -15.14 -1.86 45.01
N HIS A 582 -13.87 -2.16 44.75
CA HIS A 582 -13.14 -1.47 43.68
C HIS A 582 -13.58 -1.95 42.29
N SER A 583 -13.95 -3.22 42.13
CA SER A 583 -14.51 -3.73 40.88
C SER A 583 -15.85 -3.07 40.55
N ALA A 584 -16.72 -2.83 41.54
CA ALA A 584 -17.97 -2.10 41.34
C ALA A 584 -17.76 -0.67 40.80
N VAL A 585 -16.73 0.05 41.30
CA VAL A 585 -16.37 1.39 40.81
C VAL A 585 -15.88 1.34 39.35
N LEU A 586 -15.05 0.35 39.01
CA LEU A 586 -14.55 0.17 37.65
C LEU A 586 -15.65 -0.25 36.68
N GLU A 587 -16.57 -1.11 37.11
CA GLU A 587 -17.73 -1.54 36.34
C GLU A 587 -18.66 -0.36 36.02
N GLN A 588 -18.94 0.49 37.02
CA GLN A 588 -19.72 1.71 36.81
C GLN A 588 -19.06 2.65 35.79
N GLN A 589 -17.73 2.81 35.85
CA GLN A 589 -17.01 3.59 34.86
C GLN A 589 -17.07 2.93 33.48
N HIS A 590 -16.93 1.61 33.40
CA HIS A 590 -17.00 0.86 32.15
C HIS A 590 -18.36 1.05 31.47
N GLN A 591 -19.45 0.94 32.22
CA GLN A 591 -20.80 1.20 31.72
C GLN A 591 -20.98 2.63 31.22
N ARG A 592 -20.41 3.62 31.92
CA ARG A 592 -20.40 5.02 31.46
C ARG A 592 -19.66 5.17 30.14
N MET A 593 -18.47 4.59 30.01
CA MET A 593 -17.69 4.63 28.77
C MET A 593 -18.39 3.91 27.62
N GLN A 594 -19.06 2.79 27.88
CA GLN A 594 -19.88 2.11 26.87
C GLN A 594 -21.04 3.00 26.38
N GLY A 595 -21.72 3.68 27.31
CA GLY A 595 -22.78 4.63 26.97
C GLY A 595 -22.29 5.84 26.16
N GLU A 596 -21.11 6.37 26.49
CA GLU A 596 -20.49 7.46 25.71
C GLU A 596 -19.98 6.97 24.33
N SER A 597 -19.46 5.73 24.26
CA SER A 597 -19.07 5.10 22.99
C SER A 597 -20.26 4.91 22.05
N ALA A 598 -21.41 4.46 22.56
CA ALA A 598 -22.63 4.31 21.75
C ALA A 598 -23.12 5.65 21.16
N LYS A 599 -22.98 6.75 21.92
CA LYS A 599 -23.28 8.11 21.43
C LYS A 599 -22.29 8.54 20.35
N MET A 600 -21.01 8.21 20.50
CA MET A 600 -19.98 8.49 19.49
C MET A 600 -20.24 7.72 18.19
N GLU A 601 -20.65 6.45 18.28
CA GLU A 601 -21.05 5.66 17.11
C GLU A 601 -22.29 6.23 16.40
N ALA A 602 -23.22 6.83 17.14
CA ALA A 602 -24.36 7.52 16.54
C ALA A 602 -23.92 8.76 15.75
N VAL A 603 -23.03 9.59 16.31
CA VAL A 603 -22.49 10.77 15.62
C VAL A 603 -21.61 10.36 14.43
N ALA A 604 -20.82 9.28 14.55
CA ALA A 604 -20.03 8.75 13.45
C ALA A 604 -20.93 8.32 12.26
N ARG A 605 -22.07 7.66 12.55
CA ARG A 605 -23.07 7.33 11.52
C ARG A 605 -23.71 8.56 10.88
N GLU A 606 -23.98 9.61 11.67
CA GLU A 606 -24.48 10.88 11.14
C GLU A 606 -23.45 11.56 10.23
N MET A 607 -22.16 11.52 10.58
CA MET A 607 -21.08 12.05 9.76
C MET A 607 -20.91 11.26 8.45
N GLU A 608 -20.96 9.92 8.51
CA GLU A 608 -20.91 9.07 7.32
C GLU A 608 -22.09 9.32 6.38
N ALA A 609 -23.31 9.50 6.93
CA ALA A 609 -24.47 9.85 6.13
C ALA A 609 -24.35 11.24 5.50
N ALA A 610 -23.75 12.20 6.22
CA ALA A 610 -23.51 13.55 5.72
C ALA A 610 -22.39 13.63 4.66
N SER A 611 -21.42 12.70 4.69
CA SER A 611 -20.29 12.70 3.74
C SER A 611 -20.61 12.09 2.38
N LYS A 612 -21.57 11.16 2.29
CA LYS A 612 -22.00 10.54 1.01
C LYS A 612 -22.37 11.55 -0.09
N PRO A 613 -23.23 12.56 0.14
CA PRO A 613 -23.53 13.56 -0.88
C PRO A 613 -22.31 14.43 -1.23
N MET A 614 -21.42 14.71 -0.27
CA MET A 614 -20.16 15.42 -0.56
C MET A 614 -19.24 14.63 -1.48
N GLU A 615 -19.16 13.30 -1.31
CA GLU A 615 -18.38 12.44 -2.20
C GLU A 615 -18.93 12.44 -3.64
N ALA A 616 -20.26 12.39 -3.78
CA ALA A 616 -20.92 12.46 -5.09
C ALA A 616 -20.67 13.82 -5.78
N ILE A 617 -20.87 14.94 -5.04
CA ILE A 617 -20.58 16.28 -5.55
C ILE A 617 -19.08 16.41 -5.90
N GLY A 618 -18.20 15.83 -5.09
CA GLY A 618 -16.75 15.81 -5.37
C GLY A 618 -16.39 15.13 -6.69
N LYS A 619 -17.05 14.01 -7.03
CA LYS A 619 -16.87 13.33 -8.34
C LYS A 619 -17.38 14.17 -9.51
N GLU A 620 -18.50 14.87 -9.33
CA GLU A 620 -19.01 15.83 -10.32
C GLU A 620 -18.03 16.99 -10.52
N MET A 621 -17.49 17.55 -9.44
CA MET A 621 -16.49 18.63 -9.48
C MET A 621 -15.19 18.18 -10.16
N GLU A 622 -14.71 16.96 -9.91
CA GLU A 622 -13.53 16.42 -10.58
C GLU A 622 -13.73 16.33 -12.11
N THR A 623 -14.91 15.88 -12.52
CA THR A 623 -15.24 15.72 -13.95
C THR A 623 -15.32 17.07 -14.65
N ILE A 624 -16.00 18.04 -14.03
CA ILE A 624 -16.09 19.40 -14.56
C ILE A 624 -14.73 20.10 -14.52
N GLY A 625 -13.92 19.88 -13.49
CA GLY A 625 -12.56 20.38 -13.39
C GLY A 625 -11.69 19.92 -14.56
N LYS A 626 -11.76 18.64 -14.95
CA LYS A 626 -11.08 18.10 -16.14
C LYS A 626 -11.59 18.69 -17.46
N GLN A 627 -12.84 19.12 -17.51
CA GLN A 627 -13.40 19.81 -18.69
C GLN A 627 -12.89 21.25 -18.76
N ILE A 628 -12.95 21.99 -17.64
CA ILE A 628 -12.39 23.35 -17.52
C ILE A 628 -10.92 23.34 -17.91
N GLU A 629 -10.12 22.40 -17.39
CA GLU A 629 -8.69 22.33 -17.69
C GLU A 629 -8.42 22.08 -19.19
N ARG A 630 -9.21 21.22 -19.84
CA ARG A 630 -9.07 20.96 -21.28
C ARG A 630 -9.41 22.19 -22.11
N GLU A 631 -10.54 22.83 -21.84
CA GLU A 631 -10.96 24.04 -22.54
C GLU A 631 -9.97 25.19 -22.27
N ALA A 632 -9.49 25.34 -21.05
CA ALA A 632 -8.49 26.34 -20.68
C ALA A 632 -7.16 26.14 -21.41
N ARG A 633 -6.70 24.90 -21.62
CA ARG A 633 -5.50 24.62 -22.43
C ARG A 633 -5.70 24.95 -23.91
N ILE A 634 -6.92 24.83 -24.43
CA ILE A 634 -7.25 25.23 -25.81
C ILE A 634 -7.23 26.76 -25.89
N ALA A 635 -7.92 27.43 -24.97
CA ALA A 635 -7.95 28.88 -24.87
C ALA A 635 -6.53 29.47 -24.72
N ASP A 636 -5.70 28.89 -23.85
CA ASP A 636 -4.32 29.34 -23.61
C ASP A 636 -3.46 29.29 -24.86
N ARG A 637 -3.54 28.18 -25.63
CA ARG A 637 -2.83 28.05 -26.91
C ARG A 637 -3.31 29.07 -27.94
N GLN A 638 -4.61 29.33 -28.00
CA GLN A 638 -5.17 30.33 -28.91
C GLN A 638 -4.70 31.73 -28.55
N VAL A 639 -4.74 32.11 -27.27
CA VAL A 639 -4.29 33.44 -26.83
C VAL A 639 -2.79 33.63 -27.04
N ARG A 640 -1.96 32.62 -26.79
CA ARG A 640 -0.52 32.67 -27.09
C ARG A 640 -0.25 32.89 -28.59
N SER A 641 -0.98 32.20 -29.45
CA SER A 641 -0.91 32.39 -30.90
C SER A 641 -1.32 33.81 -31.33
N LEU A 642 -2.36 34.38 -30.69
CA LEU A 642 -2.79 35.77 -30.93
C LEU A 642 -1.73 36.78 -30.47
N ILE A 643 -1.05 36.52 -29.36
CA ILE A 643 0.06 37.36 -28.87
C ILE A 643 1.21 37.33 -29.89
N ASP A 644 1.56 36.16 -30.42
CA ASP A 644 2.60 36.03 -31.45
C ASP A 644 2.24 36.78 -32.73
N GLU A 645 0.99 36.67 -33.19
CA GLU A 645 0.46 37.40 -34.34
C GLU A 645 0.53 38.92 -34.12
N ALA A 646 0.11 39.40 -32.94
CA ALA A 646 0.14 40.81 -32.58
C ALA A 646 1.56 41.38 -32.51
N VAL A 647 2.53 40.58 -32.03
CA VAL A 647 3.95 40.96 -32.02
C VAL A 647 4.49 41.09 -33.45
N GLN A 648 4.18 40.14 -34.35
CA GLN A 648 4.61 40.20 -35.76
C GLN A 648 4.01 41.40 -36.51
N GLN A 649 2.80 41.80 -36.16
CA GLN A 649 2.11 42.96 -36.75
C GLN A 649 2.54 44.30 -36.14
N GLY A 650 3.45 44.31 -35.15
CA GLY A 650 3.93 45.53 -34.50
C GLY A 650 2.91 46.19 -33.56
N LEU A 651 1.91 45.44 -33.08
CA LEU A 651 0.84 45.92 -32.20
C LEU A 651 1.23 45.91 -30.71
N ALA A 652 2.36 45.30 -30.36
CA ALA A 652 2.86 45.21 -28.99
C ALA A 652 3.64 46.48 -28.57
N GLN A 653 3.29 47.05 -27.42
CA GLN A 653 3.95 48.21 -26.83
C GLN A 653 4.61 47.84 -25.49
N PRO A 654 5.74 48.45 -25.10
CA PRO A 654 6.35 48.19 -23.81
C PRO A 654 5.38 48.48 -22.66
N ALA A 655 5.25 47.56 -21.71
CA ALA A 655 4.40 47.76 -20.55
C ALA A 655 5.00 48.85 -19.63
N PRO A 656 4.16 49.67 -18.97
CA PRO A 656 4.63 50.69 -18.04
C PRO A 656 5.23 50.05 -16.78
N VAL A 657 6.56 49.93 -16.73
CA VAL A 657 7.30 49.38 -15.58
C VAL A 657 7.23 50.32 -14.38
N GLN A 658 7.15 49.79 -13.15
CA GLN A 658 7.43 50.58 -11.95
C GLN A 658 8.93 50.92 -11.94
N ARG A 659 9.27 52.21 -11.80
CA ARG A 659 10.63 52.59 -11.37
C ARG A 659 10.73 52.42 -9.86
#